data_AF-L0AZI0-F1
#
_entry.id   AF-L0AZI0-F1
#
_cell.length_a   1.000
_cell.length_b   1.000
_cell.length_c   1.000
_cell.angle_alpha   90.00
_cell.angle_beta   90.00
_cell.angle_gamma   90.00
#
_symmetry.space_group_name_H-M   'P 1'
#
loop_
_entity.id
_entity.type
_entity.pdbx_description
1 polymer ?
#
loop_
_entity_poly.entity_id
_entity_poly.type
_entity_poly.pdbx_seq_one_letter_code
_entity_poly.pdbx_strand_id
1 'polypeptide(L)'
;MTRTHTCTGFGRKYVDIDISKTDVSRSYKDHCRNTIKVARVYGKPEQGYKRYTHSFPDRYYISGIYYNRVHQSSIKVTDAGLYEKRVTVYYLDYDDTNAVPLIVGLEWTYSDKYDYSRRTDPLVATSKWKGEGVDVSQEGQLAPKLIEISAKLSDLVVLRLNAAGGIYYANGENNAPPTNQNTQIKVTGPSPIHKIYEKYTHTPGGGINSLRVLSTKGTNNKKMPFDPPVYEKKYSEVCVYYWTLDKTFNNPLLVKLGNEDNYYKYAGSGNNWSKLDNITNDNLKQNLDRQNCSRNRAHQIDISKNTRGSYTCPGCTSKHIGVSTHGRDYSYYFHNISGGGSICGFKDKDKDQIGITFTSIISNVYVYHYPKGSDGIPLLIYLPLSSSSWYQREYIDSHTWTKVGGNQLTSPFSGGTAAILNLLEAKLPTVTINIGQTNVNNGGNTNTFTYKDTSGWSTETIQITKQEINSEYTSFSQCVLNKKYFAVKNIKYNTTFLQGIPQNLVVKTVTAYYYKGRSNFTLDKLLLVELEKRGTDQKRYAYYSRGSGGSTWTIVYENTELKDIELTNKLKELKKKLEDKAKQTTEVEGASGKNGERGGDGVTDPNSPSFVQQILDFIRSKPAEIGGGVSGVLGVTGGLVGVAVWKGPALLAKLITRL
;
A
#
# COMPACT_ATOMS: atom_id res chain seq x y z
N MET A 1 42.02 -37.16 12.78
CA MET A 1 41.84 -37.89 11.49
C MET A 1 40.44 -38.46 11.46
N THR A 2 39.54 -37.91 10.63
CA THR A 2 38.20 -38.47 10.41
C THR A 2 38.32 -39.72 9.54
N ARG A 3 37.98 -40.90 10.07
CA ARG A 3 37.97 -42.16 9.30
C ARG A 3 37.05 -41.99 8.09
N THR A 4 37.61 -42.14 6.88
CA THR A 4 36.87 -42.24 5.62
C THR A 4 36.10 -43.56 5.63
N HIS A 5 34.78 -43.50 5.82
CA HIS A 5 33.91 -44.66 5.76
C HIS A 5 33.56 -44.96 4.31
N THR A 6 34.36 -45.79 3.63
CA THR A 6 34.06 -46.32 2.29
C THR A 6 33.21 -47.58 2.45
N CYS A 7 32.14 -47.69 1.68
CA CYS A 7 31.32 -48.89 1.65
C CYS A 7 32.12 -50.03 1.00
N THR A 8 32.26 -51.13 1.74
CA THR A 8 32.90 -52.36 1.27
C THR A 8 31.92 -53.52 1.32
N GLY A 9 31.87 -54.33 0.26
CA GLY A 9 31.05 -55.54 0.18
C GLY A 9 31.83 -56.62 -0.58
N PHE A 10 31.87 -57.85 -0.07
CA PHE A 10 32.62 -58.96 -0.68
C PHE A 10 34.09 -58.62 -1.01
N GLY A 11 34.76 -57.83 -0.16
CA GLY A 11 36.15 -57.39 -0.36
C GLY A 11 36.34 -56.31 -1.43
N ARG A 12 35.27 -55.77 -2.02
CA ARG A 12 35.28 -54.74 -3.06
C ARG A 12 34.85 -53.39 -2.50
N LYS A 13 35.37 -52.30 -3.07
CA LYS A 13 34.98 -50.92 -2.73
C LYS A 13 33.94 -50.43 -3.73
N TYR A 14 32.92 -49.71 -3.26
CA TYR A 14 31.83 -49.25 -4.11
C TYR A 14 31.73 -47.72 -4.13
N VAL A 15 31.21 -47.17 -5.24
CA VAL A 15 30.85 -45.76 -5.40
C VAL A 15 29.41 -45.62 -5.89
N ASP A 16 28.73 -44.62 -5.32
CA ASP A 16 27.43 -44.17 -5.82
C ASP A 16 27.60 -42.86 -6.59
N ILE A 17 27.11 -42.82 -7.83
CA ILE A 17 27.28 -41.67 -8.72
C ILE A 17 25.96 -40.91 -8.82
N ASP A 18 25.94 -39.68 -8.28
CA ASP A 18 24.83 -38.74 -8.49
C ASP A 18 25.11 -37.87 -9.73
N ILE A 19 24.40 -38.14 -10.82
CA ILE A 19 24.59 -37.49 -12.13
C ILE A 19 23.99 -36.08 -12.17
N SER A 20 23.25 -35.65 -11.13
CA SER A 20 22.82 -34.25 -10.99
C SER A 20 23.92 -33.35 -10.41
N LYS A 21 25.04 -33.92 -9.96
CA LYS A 21 26.20 -33.15 -9.48
C LYS A 21 27.04 -32.66 -10.64
N THR A 22 26.82 -31.41 -11.04
CA THR A 22 27.44 -30.81 -12.23
C THR A 22 28.43 -29.67 -11.92
N ASP A 23 28.76 -29.44 -10.65
CA ASP A 23 29.77 -28.45 -10.26
C ASP A 23 31.17 -28.97 -10.58
N VAL A 24 31.75 -28.49 -11.69
CA VAL A 24 33.10 -28.87 -12.13
C VAL A 24 34.22 -28.29 -11.28
N SER A 25 33.94 -27.27 -10.48
CA SER A 25 34.97 -26.64 -9.63
C SER A 25 35.26 -27.46 -8.38
N ARG A 26 34.42 -28.45 -8.07
CA ARG A 26 34.47 -29.22 -6.84
C ARG A 26 34.30 -30.71 -7.13
N SER A 27 34.99 -31.52 -6.33
CA SER A 27 34.59 -32.91 -6.15
C SER A 27 33.43 -32.97 -5.16
N TYR A 28 32.62 -34.01 -5.23
CA TYR A 28 31.62 -34.29 -4.21
C TYR A 28 31.90 -35.61 -3.51
N LYS A 29 31.25 -35.77 -2.36
CA LYS A 29 31.25 -37.02 -1.61
C LYS A 29 29.96 -37.77 -1.87
N ASP A 30 30.06 -39.02 -2.28
CA ASP A 30 28.90 -39.91 -2.32
C ASP A 30 28.45 -40.28 -0.88
N HIS A 31 27.42 -41.13 -0.77
CA HIS A 31 26.94 -41.59 0.54
C HIS A 31 28.02 -42.33 1.35
N CYS A 32 28.93 -43.00 0.64
CA CYS A 32 30.08 -43.74 1.14
C CYS A 32 31.34 -42.87 1.30
N ARG A 33 31.20 -41.54 1.34
CA ARG A 33 32.30 -40.57 1.52
C ARG A 33 33.46 -40.71 0.53
N ASN A 34 33.25 -41.37 -0.61
CA ASN A 34 34.21 -41.47 -1.70
C ASN A 34 34.25 -40.14 -2.46
N THR A 35 35.42 -39.75 -2.95
CA THR A 35 35.57 -38.52 -3.73
C THR A 35 35.24 -38.78 -5.19
N ILE A 36 34.23 -38.10 -5.73
CA ILE A 36 33.87 -38.12 -7.14
C ILE A 36 34.26 -36.79 -7.77
N LYS A 37 35.13 -36.83 -8.79
CA LYS A 37 35.54 -35.65 -9.58
C LYS A 37 34.62 -35.51 -10.79
N VAL A 38 34.22 -34.28 -11.10
CA VAL A 38 33.34 -33.97 -12.23
C VAL A 38 34.07 -33.10 -13.24
N ALA A 39 34.08 -33.51 -14.50
CA ALA A 39 34.61 -32.73 -15.61
C ALA A 39 33.49 -32.43 -16.62
N ARG A 40 33.44 -31.21 -17.17
CA ARG A 40 32.47 -30.83 -18.21
C ARG A 40 33.19 -30.56 -19.53
N VAL A 41 32.60 -31.04 -20.62
CA VAL A 41 33.03 -30.74 -21.98
C VAL A 41 31.83 -30.31 -22.80
N TYR A 42 31.93 -29.14 -23.43
CA TYR A 42 30.92 -28.60 -24.35
C TYR A 42 31.14 -29.14 -25.77
N GLY A 43 30.08 -29.18 -26.57
CA GLY A 43 30.15 -29.66 -27.95
C GLY A 43 30.47 -31.15 -28.05
N LYS A 44 30.03 -31.95 -27.07
CA LYS A 44 30.24 -33.41 -27.03
C LYS A 44 28.90 -34.16 -26.87
N PRO A 45 28.66 -35.20 -27.68
CA PRO A 45 29.52 -35.72 -28.76
C PRO A 45 29.65 -34.76 -29.96
N GLU A 46 28.71 -33.83 -30.10
CA GLU A 46 28.65 -32.81 -31.15
C GLU A 46 28.11 -31.47 -30.60
N GLN A 47 28.03 -30.45 -31.45
CA GLN A 47 27.54 -29.12 -31.08
C GLN A 47 26.07 -29.14 -30.62
N GLY A 48 25.75 -28.32 -29.62
CA GLY A 48 24.41 -28.25 -29.01
C GLY A 48 24.18 -29.22 -27.84
N TYR A 49 25.20 -29.98 -27.47
CA TYR A 49 25.22 -30.83 -26.28
C TYR A 49 26.42 -30.53 -25.37
N LYS A 50 26.29 -30.94 -24.12
CA LYS A 50 27.39 -30.96 -23.15
C LYS A 50 27.42 -32.28 -22.40
N ARG A 51 28.63 -32.71 -22.07
CA ARG A 51 28.91 -33.94 -21.33
C ARG A 51 29.51 -33.62 -19.97
N TYR A 52 29.04 -34.31 -18.94
CA TYR A 52 29.73 -34.39 -17.65
C TYR A 52 30.31 -35.79 -17.48
N THR A 53 31.55 -35.85 -17.00
CA THR A 53 32.26 -37.10 -16.70
C THR A 53 32.54 -37.14 -15.20
N HIS A 54 31.92 -38.10 -14.53
CA HIS A 54 32.15 -38.43 -13.13
C HIS A 54 33.25 -39.49 -13.06
N SER A 55 34.33 -39.18 -12.38
CA SER A 55 35.50 -40.05 -12.21
C SER A 55 35.81 -40.24 -10.74
N PHE A 56 36.32 -41.41 -10.40
CA PHE A 56 36.63 -41.83 -9.04
C PHE A 56 37.91 -42.68 -9.06
N PRO A 57 38.52 -43.00 -7.90
CA PRO A 57 39.75 -43.78 -7.89
C PRO A 57 39.57 -45.16 -8.53
N ASP A 58 40.65 -45.70 -9.10
CA ASP A 58 40.64 -47.04 -9.70
C ASP A 58 40.26 -48.13 -8.69
N ARG A 59 39.70 -49.24 -9.20
CA ARG A 59 39.23 -50.41 -8.42
C ARG A 59 38.03 -50.16 -7.51
N TYR A 60 37.24 -49.13 -7.80
CA TYR A 60 35.92 -48.93 -7.19
C TYR A 60 34.84 -49.35 -8.17
N TYR A 61 33.86 -50.12 -7.69
CA TYR A 61 32.73 -50.56 -8.48
C TYR A 61 31.58 -49.56 -8.36
N ILE A 62 30.94 -49.22 -9.48
CA ILE A 62 29.71 -48.43 -9.43
C ILE A 62 28.60 -49.31 -8.84
N SER A 63 28.10 -48.96 -7.65
CA SER A 63 26.97 -49.65 -6.99
C SER A 63 25.62 -49.10 -7.39
N GLY A 64 25.55 -47.83 -7.79
CA GLY A 64 24.30 -47.20 -8.15
C GLY A 64 24.48 -45.87 -8.87
N ILE A 65 23.50 -45.56 -9.73
CA ILE A 65 23.36 -44.26 -10.37
C ILE A 65 22.18 -43.53 -9.75
N TYR A 66 22.38 -42.27 -9.38
CA TYR A 66 21.39 -41.43 -8.73
C TYR A 66 21.20 -40.15 -9.54
N TYR A 67 20.01 -39.58 -9.47
CA TYR A 67 19.73 -38.23 -9.97
C TYR A 67 18.98 -37.48 -8.89
N ASN A 68 19.55 -36.39 -8.37
CA ASN A 68 18.98 -35.65 -7.23
C ASN A 68 18.70 -36.58 -6.03
N ARG A 69 19.66 -37.47 -5.73
CA ARG A 69 19.58 -38.48 -4.67
C ARG A 69 18.50 -39.56 -4.87
N VAL A 70 17.82 -39.60 -6.03
CA VAL A 70 16.88 -40.67 -6.36
C VAL A 70 17.59 -41.75 -7.16
N HIS A 71 17.58 -42.98 -6.66
CA HIS A 71 18.21 -44.13 -7.33
C HIS A 71 17.55 -44.42 -8.68
N GLN A 72 18.36 -44.48 -9.74
CA GLN A 72 17.95 -44.75 -11.11
C GLN A 72 18.05 -46.25 -11.42
N SER A 73 17.27 -47.05 -10.71
CA SER A 73 17.41 -48.52 -10.65
C SER A 73 17.28 -49.27 -11.99
N SER A 74 16.69 -48.64 -13.01
CA SER A 74 16.62 -49.23 -14.35
C SER A 74 17.94 -49.15 -15.13
N ILE A 75 18.92 -48.38 -14.65
CA ILE A 75 20.29 -48.43 -15.18
C ILE A 75 20.99 -49.62 -14.53
N LYS A 76 21.21 -50.67 -15.31
CA LYS A 76 21.82 -51.92 -14.84
C LYS A 76 23.33 -51.72 -14.67
N VAL A 77 23.81 -51.68 -13.43
CA VAL A 77 25.25 -51.56 -13.11
C VAL A 77 25.91 -52.91 -12.83
N THR A 78 25.15 -54.01 -12.80
CA THR A 78 25.63 -55.37 -12.44
C THR A 78 25.60 -56.38 -13.59
N ASP A 79 24.85 -56.12 -14.66
CA ASP A 79 24.40 -57.19 -15.57
C ASP A 79 25.36 -57.45 -16.74
N ALA A 80 26.26 -56.52 -17.08
CA ALA A 80 27.07 -56.59 -18.30
C ALA A 80 28.60 -56.44 -18.09
N GLY A 81 29.07 -56.30 -16.85
CA GLY A 81 30.50 -56.25 -16.56
C GLY A 81 30.85 -55.50 -15.28
N LEU A 82 32.14 -55.44 -14.98
CA LEU A 82 32.68 -54.56 -13.95
C LEU A 82 32.78 -53.15 -14.55
N TYR A 83 32.11 -52.16 -13.96
CA TYR A 83 32.28 -50.74 -14.30
C TYR A 83 33.10 -50.04 -13.22
N GLU A 84 34.42 -49.93 -13.45
CA GLU A 84 35.37 -49.43 -12.45
C GLU A 84 36.03 -48.08 -12.81
N LYS A 85 35.55 -47.41 -13.87
CA LYS A 85 36.21 -46.21 -14.41
C LYS A 85 35.43 -44.92 -14.23
N ARG A 86 34.41 -44.71 -15.06
CA ARG A 86 33.76 -43.40 -15.23
C ARG A 86 32.28 -43.55 -15.58
N VAL A 87 31.51 -42.54 -15.19
CA VAL A 87 30.13 -42.33 -15.65
C VAL A 87 30.07 -41.05 -16.43
N THR A 88 29.48 -41.09 -17.62
CA THR A 88 29.21 -39.91 -18.44
C THR A 88 27.72 -39.63 -18.45
N VAL A 89 27.34 -38.35 -18.47
CA VAL A 89 25.95 -37.93 -18.66
C VAL A 89 25.89 -36.77 -19.64
N TYR A 90 24.94 -36.82 -20.56
CA TYR A 90 24.76 -35.84 -21.63
C TYR A 90 23.51 -35.01 -21.40
N TYR A 91 23.62 -33.71 -21.63
CA TYR A 91 22.55 -32.72 -21.53
C TYR A 91 22.49 -31.87 -22.80
N LEU A 92 21.36 -31.22 -23.05
CA LEU A 92 21.31 -30.10 -23.99
C LEU A 92 22.26 -29.01 -23.51
N ASP A 93 22.98 -28.39 -24.44
CA ASP A 93 23.97 -27.37 -24.09
C ASP A 93 23.33 -26.20 -23.31
N TYR A 94 22.15 -25.76 -23.76
CA TYR A 94 21.38 -24.69 -23.11
C TYR A 94 20.57 -25.13 -21.88
N ASP A 95 20.56 -26.43 -21.51
CA ASP A 95 20.03 -26.88 -20.21
C ASP A 95 21.04 -26.60 -19.10
N ASP A 96 21.19 -25.34 -18.76
CA ASP A 96 22.17 -24.90 -17.77
C ASP A 96 21.93 -25.41 -16.36
N THR A 97 20.68 -25.77 -16.07
CA THR A 97 20.27 -26.37 -14.81
C THR A 97 20.58 -27.87 -14.74
N ASN A 98 20.93 -28.48 -15.87
CA ASN A 98 21.12 -29.92 -16.04
C ASN A 98 19.91 -30.69 -15.49
N ALA A 99 18.72 -30.15 -15.77
CA ALA A 99 17.47 -30.63 -15.24
C ALA A 99 16.93 -31.83 -16.03
N VAL A 100 17.42 -32.04 -17.27
CA VAL A 100 16.94 -33.07 -18.20
C VAL A 100 18.12 -33.91 -18.71
N PRO A 101 18.57 -34.94 -17.96
CA PRO A 101 19.62 -35.83 -18.44
C PRO A 101 19.12 -36.67 -19.61
N LEU A 102 19.86 -36.69 -20.71
CA LEU A 102 19.44 -37.33 -21.96
C LEU A 102 19.92 -38.78 -22.05
N ILE A 103 21.22 -38.98 -21.85
CA ILE A 103 21.91 -40.27 -21.97
C ILE A 103 22.93 -40.38 -20.83
N VAL A 104 23.04 -41.57 -20.25
CA VAL A 104 24.09 -41.95 -19.29
C VAL A 104 24.94 -43.05 -19.92
N GLY A 105 26.26 -42.93 -19.84
CA GLY A 105 27.22 -43.93 -20.32
C GLY A 105 28.10 -44.45 -19.20
N LEU A 106 28.18 -45.78 -19.07
CA LEU A 106 29.06 -46.47 -18.11
C LEU A 106 30.29 -47.02 -18.83
N GLU A 107 31.48 -46.54 -18.50
CA GLU A 107 32.73 -46.99 -19.15
C GLU A 107 33.15 -48.38 -18.63
N TRP A 108 33.46 -49.30 -19.55
CA TRP A 108 33.90 -50.66 -19.23
C TRP A 108 35.28 -50.69 -18.57
N THR A 109 35.50 -51.61 -17.63
CA THR A 109 36.80 -51.72 -16.92
C THR A 109 37.97 -52.07 -17.85
N TYR A 110 37.76 -52.98 -18.79
CA TYR A 110 38.84 -53.54 -19.63
C TYR A 110 38.85 -53.00 -21.08
N SER A 111 38.02 -52.00 -21.39
CA SER A 111 38.01 -51.33 -22.70
C SER A 111 37.69 -49.84 -22.57
N ASP A 112 37.77 -49.12 -23.66
CA ASP A 112 37.30 -47.73 -23.83
C ASP A 112 35.83 -47.64 -24.28
N LYS A 113 35.15 -48.78 -24.36
CA LYS A 113 33.72 -48.89 -24.67
C LYS A 113 32.83 -48.50 -23.50
N TYR A 114 31.60 -48.13 -23.83
CA TYR A 114 30.57 -47.70 -22.90
C TYR A 114 29.30 -48.53 -23.08
N ASP A 115 28.56 -48.73 -21.98
CA ASP A 115 27.13 -49.07 -22.05
C ASP A 115 26.31 -47.81 -21.88
N TYR A 116 25.62 -47.41 -22.96
CA TYR A 116 24.76 -46.25 -22.95
C TYR A 116 23.30 -46.61 -22.63
N SER A 117 22.68 -45.79 -21.80
CA SER A 117 21.26 -45.84 -21.47
C SER A 117 20.63 -44.48 -21.69
N ARG A 118 19.47 -44.42 -22.35
CA ARG A 118 18.66 -43.19 -22.48
C ARG A 118 17.37 -43.31 -21.70
N ARG A 119 16.77 -42.18 -21.35
CA ARG A 119 15.40 -42.18 -20.79
C ARG A 119 14.38 -42.58 -21.86
N THR A 120 13.37 -43.35 -21.46
CA THR A 120 12.22 -43.64 -22.34
C THR A 120 11.40 -42.39 -22.62
N ASP A 121 11.25 -41.52 -21.61
CA ASP A 121 10.73 -40.16 -21.72
C ASP A 121 11.67 -39.19 -20.98
N PRO A 122 12.43 -38.33 -21.70
CA PRO A 122 13.35 -37.39 -21.07
C PRO A 122 12.64 -36.36 -20.17
N LEU A 123 11.36 -36.05 -20.42
CA LEU A 123 10.61 -35.02 -19.71
C LEU A 123 9.97 -35.49 -18.40
N VAL A 124 10.02 -36.79 -18.09
CA VAL A 124 9.46 -37.36 -16.86
C VAL A 124 10.60 -37.76 -15.94
N ALA A 125 10.70 -37.09 -14.78
CA ALA A 125 11.81 -37.32 -13.84
C ALA A 125 11.95 -38.80 -13.39
N THR A 126 10.84 -39.52 -13.35
CA THR A 126 10.72 -40.94 -12.94
C THR A 126 10.76 -41.92 -14.11
N SER A 127 10.99 -41.45 -15.34
CA SER A 127 11.08 -42.32 -16.52
C SER A 127 12.14 -43.38 -16.33
N LYS A 128 11.83 -44.61 -16.78
CA LYS A 128 12.80 -45.70 -16.87
C LYS A 128 13.89 -45.34 -17.89
N TRP A 129 15.02 -46.00 -17.69
CA TRP A 129 16.16 -45.99 -18.60
C TRP A 129 16.14 -47.25 -19.47
N LYS A 130 16.45 -47.08 -20.75
CA LYS A 130 16.56 -48.14 -21.75
C LYS A 130 17.98 -48.14 -22.32
N GLY A 131 18.63 -49.30 -22.35
CA GLY A 131 19.94 -49.46 -22.97
C GLY A 131 19.87 -49.27 -24.49
N GLU A 132 20.91 -48.67 -25.08
CA GLU A 132 21.02 -48.44 -26.53
C GLU A 132 21.53 -49.65 -27.31
N GLY A 133 21.89 -50.74 -26.62
CA GLY A 133 22.44 -51.95 -27.22
C GLY A 133 23.96 -51.86 -27.44
N VAL A 134 24.58 -53.01 -27.71
CA VAL A 134 26.05 -53.14 -27.87
C VAL A 134 26.61 -52.40 -29.09
N ASP A 135 25.75 -52.12 -30.08
CA ASP A 135 26.12 -51.41 -31.30
C ASP A 135 26.40 -49.92 -31.06
N VAL A 136 25.92 -49.37 -29.94
CA VAL A 136 26.21 -48.01 -29.49
C VAL A 136 27.11 -48.14 -28.26
N SER A 137 28.41 -48.29 -28.51
CA SER A 137 29.41 -48.47 -27.44
C SER A 137 30.53 -47.44 -27.47
N GLN A 138 30.53 -46.53 -28.44
CA GLN A 138 31.46 -45.41 -28.55
C GLN A 138 30.72 -44.06 -28.61
N GLU A 139 31.34 -43.02 -28.06
CA GLU A 139 30.73 -41.68 -28.01
C GLU A 139 30.34 -41.13 -29.39
N GLY A 140 31.14 -41.39 -30.43
CA GLY A 140 30.86 -40.94 -31.80
C GLY A 140 29.54 -41.49 -32.38
N GLN A 141 29.03 -42.59 -31.81
CA GLN A 141 27.77 -43.22 -32.23
C GLN A 141 26.53 -42.59 -31.56
N LEU A 142 26.71 -41.68 -30.58
CA LEU A 142 25.62 -41.07 -29.85
C LEU A 142 24.90 -39.94 -30.61
N ALA A 143 25.56 -39.29 -31.57
CA ALA A 143 25.02 -38.12 -32.26
C ALA A 143 23.62 -38.38 -32.88
N PRO A 144 23.40 -39.44 -33.70
CA PRO A 144 22.07 -39.75 -34.22
C PRO A 144 21.01 -39.99 -33.13
N LYS A 145 21.40 -40.59 -32.00
CA LYS A 145 20.49 -40.87 -30.87
C LYS A 145 20.09 -39.59 -30.14
N LEU A 146 21.04 -38.69 -29.92
CA LEU A 146 20.80 -37.40 -29.28
C LEU A 146 19.95 -36.48 -30.16
N ILE A 147 20.13 -36.51 -31.49
CA ILE A 147 19.26 -35.80 -32.44
C ILE A 147 17.82 -36.31 -32.32
N GLU A 148 17.60 -37.63 -32.29
CA GLU A 148 16.26 -38.22 -32.10
C GLU A 148 15.62 -37.78 -30.77
N ILE A 149 16.39 -37.76 -29.68
CA ILE A 149 15.91 -37.30 -28.37
C ILE A 149 15.56 -35.81 -28.40
N SER A 150 16.45 -34.97 -28.97
CA SER A 150 16.27 -33.53 -29.02
C SER A 150 15.06 -33.10 -29.84
N ALA A 151 14.74 -33.84 -30.92
CA ALA A 151 13.52 -33.60 -31.69
C ALA A 151 12.24 -33.71 -30.84
N LYS A 152 12.23 -34.61 -29.83
CA LYS A 152 11.13 -34.76 -28.86
C LYS A 152 11.11 -33.68 -27.78
N LEU A 153 12.18 -32.89 -27.69
CA LEU A 153 12.38 -31.78 -26.75
C LEU A 153 12.31 -30.41 -27.45
N SER A 154 11.74 -30.34 -28.65
CA SER A 154 11.66 -29.10 -29.43
C SER A 154 10.84 -28.00 -28.76
N ASP A 155 9.94 -28.33 -27.83
CA ASP A 155 9.17 -27.38 -27.02
C ASP A 155 9.89 -26.96 -25.72
N LEU A 156 11.06 -27.52 -25.40
CA LEU A 156 11.84 -27.18 -24.21
C LEU A 156 12.61 -25.87 -24.41
N VAL A 157 12.37 -24.89 -23.54
CA VAL A 157 12.88 -23.52 -23.70
C VAL A 157 13.44 -22.91 -22.42
N VAL A 158 14.45 -22.04 -22.58
CA VAL A 158 14.93 -21.10 -21.56
C VAL A 158 14.29 -19.75 -21.82
N LEU A 159 13.48 -19.28 -20.87
CA LEU A 159 12.74 -18.03 -21.03
C LEU A 159 13.66 -16.82 -20.82
N ARG A 160 13.82 -15.97 -21.85
CA ARG A 160 14.57 -14.71 -21.73
C ARG A 160 13.72 -13.62 -21.10
N LEU A 161 14.03 -13.22 -19.86
CA LEU A 161 13.21 -12.27 -19.10
C LEU A 161 13.34 -10.84 -19.62
N ASN A 162 14.54 -10.42 -20.05
CA ASN A 162 14.76 -9.05 -20.54
C ASN A 162 14.34 -8.83 -22.01
N ALA A 163 13.57 -9.75 -22.60
CA ALA A 163 13.00 -9.55 -23.92
C ALA A 163 11.75 -8.68 -23.81
N ALA A 164 11.78 -7.49 -24.40
CA ALA A 164 10.64 -6.56 -24.44
C ALA A 164 9.79 -6.68 -25.71
N GLY A 165 10.21 -7.52 -26.65
CA GLY A 165 9.57 -7.73 -27.95
C GLY A 165 10.44 -8.58 -28.87
N GLY A 166 9.93 -8.90 -30.07
CA GLY A 166 10.67 -9.62 -31.09
C GLY A 166 10.65 -11.14 -30.93
N ILE A 167 11.67 -11.80 -31.47
CA ILE A 167 11.81 -13.26 -31.49
C ILE A 167 13.19 -13.63 -30.91
N TYR A 168 13.23 -14.69 -30.11
CA TYR A 168 14.46 -15.35 -29.66
C TYR A 168 14.29 -16.87 -29.72
N TYR A 169 15.34 -17.63 -29.42
CA TYR A 169 15.36 -19.09 -29.64
C TYR A 169 15.38 -19.91 -28.34
N ALA A 170 15.31 -21.24 -28.45
CA ALA A 170 15.18 -22.17 -27.32
C ALA A 170 16.16 -21.95 -26.15
N ASN A 171 17.36 -21.45 -26.42
CA ASN A 171 18.40 -21.16 -25.43
C ASN A 171 18.26 -19.78 -24.74
N GLY A 172 17.20 -19.03 -25.05
CA GLY A 172 17.03 -17.66 -24.54
C GLY A 172 17.91 -16.63 -25.24
N GLU A 173 18.46 -16.93 -26.43
CA GLU A 173 19.35 -16.04 -27.19
C GLU A 173 18.74 -15.56 -28.51
N ASN A 174 19.33 -14.51 -29.09
CA ASN A 174 18.94 -14.03 -30.42
C ASN A 174 19.33 -14.99 -31.56
N ASN A 175 20.29 -15.89 -31.31
CA ASN A 175 20.75 -16.87 -32.28
C ASN A 175 20.25 -18.26 -31.90
N ALA A 176 19.84 -19.03 -32.91
CA ALA A 176 19.41 -20.40 -32.75
C ALA A 176 20.54 -21.27 -32.13
N PRO A 177 20.25 -22.09 -31.11
CA PRO A 177 21.19 -23.12 -30.67
C PRO A 177 21.37 -24.19 -31.76
N PRO A 178 22.51 -24.92 -31.79
CA PRO A 178 22.71 -25.99 -32.78
C PRO A 178 21.63 -27.08 -32.73
N THR A 179 21.10 -27.36 -31.53
CA THR A 179 19.92 -28.19 -31.30
C THR A 179 18.67 -27.33 -31.29
N ASN A 180 17.54 -27.84 -31.79
CA ASN A 180 16.25 -27.14 -31.81
C ASN A 180 16.30 -25.78 -32.53
N GLN A 181 16.98 -25.72 -33.69
CA GLN A 181 17.23 -24.48 -34.45
C GLN A 181 15.95 -23.72 -34.84
N ASN A 182 14.85 -24.45 -35.05
CA ASN A 182 13.57 -23.87 -35.46
C ASN A 182 12.72 -23.40 -34.27
N THR A 183 13.05 -23.78 -33.04
CA THR A 183 12.27 -23.41 -31.84
C THR A 183 12.43 -21.93 -31.54
N GLN A 184 11.37 -21.17 -31.81
CA GLN A 184 11.33 -19.73 -31.59
C GLN A 184 10.32 -19.37 -30.50
N ILE A 185 10.58 -18.25 -29.83
CA ILE A 185 9.70 -17.66 -28.83
C ILE A 185 9.44 -16.22 -29.25
N LYS A 186 8.17 -15.89 -29.48
CA LYS A 186 7.73 -14.54 -29.82
C LYS A 186 7.33 -13.79 -28.55
N VAL A 187 7.79 -12.56 -28.41
CA VAL A 187 7.45 -11.69 -27.29
C VAL A 187 6.58 -10.54 -27.76
N THR A 188 5.49 -10.31 -27.03
CA THR A 188 4.58 -9.18 -27.22
C THR A 188 4.44 -8.37 -25.93
N GLY A 189 4.19 -7.08 -26.05
CA GLY A 189 4.09 -6.15 -24.92
C GLY A 189 4.73 -4.78 -25.23
N PRO A 190 4.74 -3.85 -24.25
CA PRO A 190 4.09 -3.98 -22.95
C PRO A 190 2.56 -3.93 -23.06
N SER A 191 1.85 -4.74 -22.27
CA SER A 191 0.44 -4.52 -21.95
C SER A 191 0.33 -3.91 -20.55
N PRO A 192 -0.32 -2.74 -20.37
CA PRO A 192 -0.41 -2.11 -19.06
C PRO A 192 -1.27 -2.95 -18.11
N ILE A 193 -0.77 -3.15 -16.90
CA ILE A 193 -1.45 -3.81 -15.79
C ILE A 193 -1.44 -2.84 -14.60
N HIS A 194 -2.61 -2.49 -14.08
CA HIS A 194 -2.76 -1.60 -12.92
C HIS A 194 -1.90 -0.30 -12.95
N LYS A 195 -1.91 0.43 -14.07
CA LYS A 195 -1.20 1.71 -14.36
C LYS A 195 0.34 1.74 -14.22
N ILE A 196 0.91 1.08 -13.21
CA ILE A 196 2.34 1.11 -12.87
C ILE A 196 3.06 -0.21 -13.15
N TYR A 197 2.35 -1.23 -13.64
CA TYR A 197 2.94 -2.50 -14.04
C TYR A 197 2.77 -2.73 -15.54
N GLU A 198 3.72 -3.45 -16.12
CA GLU A 198 3.72 -3.86 -17.51
C GLU A 198 3.82 -5.37 -17.58
N LYS A 199 3.05 -5.97 -18.50
CA LYS A 199 3.06 -7.41 -18.79
C LYS A 199 3.67 -7.64 -20.17
N TYR A 200 4.59 -8.59 -20.24
CA TYR A 200 5.17 -9.09 -21.48
C TYR A 200 4.80 -10.56 -21.64
N THR A 201 4.32 -10.93 -22.83
CA THR A 201 3.78 -12.27 -23.10
C THR A 201 4.67 -12.97 -24.11
N HIS A 202 5.23 -14.11 -23.67
CA HIS A 202 6.03 -15.02 -24.46
C HIS A 202 5.14 -16.13 -25.01
N THR A 203 5.19 -16.35 -26.32
CA THR A 203 4.35 -17.31 -27.05
C THR A 203 5.23 -18.19 -27.94
N PRO A 204 4.80 -19.43 -28.22
CA PRO A 204 5.52 -20.31 -29.13
C PRO A 204 5.56 -19.74 -30.56
N GLY A 205 6.65 -19.99 -31.26
CA GLY A 205 6.86 -19.66 -32.67
C GLY A 205 7.75 -20.69 -33.37
N GLY A 206 8.00 -20.52 -34.67
CA GLY A 206 8.93 -21.39 -35.40
C GLY A 206 8.47 -22.86 -35.52
N GLY A 207 7.16 -23.10 -35.52
CA GLY A 207 6.57 -24.43 -35.75
C GLY A 207 6.27 -25.24 -34.50
N ILE A 208 6.54 -24.72 -33.29
CA ILE A 208 6.06 -25.31 -32.04
C ILE A 208 4.69 -24.70 -31.67
N ASN A 209 3.86 -25.44 -30.93
CA ASN A 209 2.52 -24.97 -30.49
C ASN A 209 2.42 -24.75 -28.96
N SER A 210 3.51 -25.02 -28.24
CA SER A 210 3.57 -24.91 -26.78
C SER A 210 4.99 -24.72 -26.30
N LEU A 211 5.14 -24.24 -25.06
CA LEU A 211 6.40 -24.04 -24.35
C LEU A 211 6.47 -25.01 -23.16
N ARG A 212 7.62 -25.64 -22.96
CA ARG A 212 8.03 -26.32 -21.73
C ARG A 212 9.17 -25.52 -21.13
N VAL A 213 8.88 -24.79 -20.05
CA VAL A 213 9.87 -23.87 -19.49
C VAL A 213 10.85 -24.63 -18.62
N LEU A 214 12.10 -24.65 -19.05
CA LEU A 214 13.20 -25.29 -18.34
C LEU A 214 13.71 -24.41 -17.20
N SER A 215 14.01 -23.17 -17.53
CA SER A 215 14.48 -22.15 -16.60
C SER A 215 14.23 -20.77 -17.22
N THR A 216 14.66 -19.74 -16.52
CA THR A 216 14.65 -18.37 -17.06
C THR A 216 16.05 -17.79 -17.05
N LYS A 217 16.25 -16.79 -17.91
CA LYS A 217 17.50 -16.07 -18.08
C LYS A 217 17.25 -14.57 -17.96
N GLY A 218 17.80 -13.97 -16.92
CA GLY A 218 17.72 -12.53 -16.65
C GLY A 218 18.81 -11.75 -17.37
N THR A 219 18.94 -10.48 -16.97
CA THR A 219 20.10 -9.67 -17.35
C THR A 219 21.40 -10.29 -16.82
N ASN A 220 22.52 -10.00 -17.51
CA ASN A 220 23.84 -10.59 -17.25
C ASN A 220 23.88 -12.12 -17.37
N ASN A 221 22.99 -12.71 -18.18
CA ASN A 221 22.90 -14.16 -18.38
C ASN A 221 22.66 -14.96 -17.09
N LYS A 222 22.11 -14.29 -16.05
CA LYS A 222 21.80 -14.94 -14.78
C LYS A 222 20.68 -15.95 -14.97
N LYS A 223 20.94 -17.19 -14.57
CA LYS A 223 20.06 -18.34 -14.80
C LYS A 223 19.27 -18.62 -13.54
N MET A 224 17.98 -18.83 -13.69
CA MET A 224 17.07 -18.98 -12.57
C MET A 224 16.14 -20.18 -12.81
N PRO A 225 16.42 -21.34 -12.19
CA PRO A 225 15.55 -22.52 -12.26
C PRO A 225 14.22 -22.28 -11.56
N PHE A 226 13.23 -23.14 -11.84
CA PHE A 226 12.01 -23.24 -11.06
C PHE A 226 12.15 -24.31 -9.98
N ASP A 227 11.56 -24.05 -8.82
CA ASP A 227 11.50 -24.97 -7.70
C ASP A 227 10.04 -25.11 -7.19
N PRO A 228 9.38 -26.25 -7.44
CA PRO A 228 9.87 -27.42 -8.18
C PRO A 228 10.02 -27.14 -9.70
N PRO A 229 10.72 -28.01 -10.46
CA PRO A 229 10.83 -27.88 -11.92
C PRO A 229 9.46 -27.89 -12.61
N VAL A 230 9.34 -27.15 -13.72
CA VAL A 230 8.04 -26.91 -14.40
C VAL A 230 7.99 -27.40 -15.86
N TYR A 231 9.09 -27.96 -16.37
CA TYR A 231 9.23 -28.38 -17.77
C TYR A 231 8.35 -29.60 -18.15
N GLU A 232 7.84 -30.32 -17.15
CA GLU A 232 6.96 -31.49 -17.37
C GLU A 232 5.58 -31.08 -17.95
N LYS A 233 5.21 -29.80 -17.86
CA LYS A 233 3.96 -29.26 -18.40
C LYS A 233 4.19 -28.40 -19.64
N LYS A 234 3.20 -28.39 -20.54
CA LYS A 234 3.13 -27.54 -21.73
C LYS A 234 2.30 -26.28 -21.44
N TYR A 235 2.76 -25.15 -21.94
CA TYR A 235 2.09 -23.86 -21.79
C TYR A 235 1.92 -23.19 -23.16
N SER A 236 0.74 -22.62 -23.43
CA SER A 236 0.50 -21.83 -24.65
C SER A 236 1.14 -20.44 -24.60
N GLU A 237 1.33 -19.90 -23.40
CA GLU A 237 1.98 -18.62 -23.16
C GLU A 237 2.66 -18.57 -21.78
N VAL A 238 3.59 -17.64 -21.63
CA VAL A 238 4.22 -17.29 -20.35
C VAL A 238 4.24 -15.78 -20.23
N CYS A 239 3.74 -15.23 -19.12
CA CYS A 239 3.75 -13.80 -18.88
C CYS A 239 4.81 -13.41 -17.85
N VAL A 240 5.51 -12.31 -18.08
CA VAL A 240 6.44 -11.70 -17.11
C VAL A 240 5.95 -10.30 -16.77
N TYR A 241 5.89 -10.00 -15.48
CA TYR A 241 5.38 -8.73 -14.96
C TYR A 241 6.54 -7.86 -14.45
N TYR A 242 6.54 -6.60 -14.87
CA TYR A 242 7.55 -5.60 -14.50
C TYR A 242 6.92 -4.35 -13.91
N TRP A 243 7.71 -3.60 -13.16
CA TRP A 243 7.39 -2.23 -12.80
C TRP A 243 7.70 -1.29 -13.96
N THR A 244 6.81 -0.34 -14.26
CA THR A 244 6.97 0.59 -15.40
C THR A 244 8.26 1.42 -15.34
N LEU A 245 8.86 1.62 -14.17
CA LEU A 245 10.14 2.33 -14.04
C LEU A 245 11.37 1.42 -14.09
N ASP A 246 11.22 0.09 -14.15
CA ASP A 246 12.32 -0.84 -14.45
C ASP A 246 12.51 -0.98 -15.96
N LYS A 247 13.03 0.08 -16.59
CA LYS A 247 13.26 0.14 -18.05
C LYS A 247 14.31 -0.85 -18.55
N THR A 248 15.09 -1.43 -17.64
CA THR A 248 16.15 -2.39 -17.92
C THR A 248 15.71 -3.84 -17.79
N PHE A 249 14.48 -4.10 -17.32
CA PHE A 249 13.94 -5.44 -17.07
C PHE A 249 14.82 -6.28 -16.13
N ASN A 250 15.51 -5.61 -15.20
CA ASN A 250 16.45 -6.25 -14.28
C ASN A 250 15.72 -6.98 -13.13
N ASN A 251 14.51 -6.53 -12.81
CA ASN A 251 13.75 -6.92 -11.63
C ASN A 251 12.34 -7.42 -12.01
N PRO A 252 12.24 -8.58 -12.69
CA PRO A 252 10.95 -9.22 -12.95
C PRO A 252 10.23 -9.48 -11.63
N LEU A 253 8.99 -9.02 -11.52
CA LEU A 253 8.22 -9.13 -10.28
C LEU A 253 7.62 -10.52 -10.12
N LEU A 254 6.94 -11.01 -11.15
CA LEU A 254 6.28 -12.31 -11.20
C LEU A 254 6.43 -12.93 -12.60
N VAL A 255 6.38 -14.26 -12.64
CA VAL A 255 6.22 -15.05 -13.87
C VAL A 255 4.92 -15.85 -13.75
N LYS A 256 4.04 -15.79 -14.75
CA LYS A 256 2.83 -16.61 -14.86
C LYS A 256 3.01 -17.64 -15.97
N LEU A 257 2.78 -18.92 -15.68
CA LEU A 257 2.87 -20.01 -16.65
C LEU A 257 1.47 -20.44 -17.13
N GLY A 258 1.17 -20.22 -18.41
CA GLY A 258 -0.12 -20.56 -19.02
C GLY A 258 -1.28 -19.66 -18.59
N ASN A 259 -2.50 -20.13 -18.86
CA ASN A 259 -3.73 -19.40 -18.57
C ASN A 259 -4.19 -19.56 -17.11
N GLU A 260 -3.81 -20.68 -16.48
CA GLU A 260 -4.06 -20.98 -15.08
C GLU A 260 -3.34 -19.99 -14.14
N ASP A 261 -3.79 -19.91 -12.89
CA ASP A 261 -3.22 -19.07 -11.84
C ASP A 261 -1.89 -19.63 -11.27
N ASN A 262 -1.00 -20.08 -12.16
CA ASN A 262 0.33 -20.60 -11.83
C ASN A 262 1.36 -19.47 -11.83
N TYR A 263 1.42 -18.74 -10.72
CA TYR A 263 2.36 -17.64 -10.53
C TYR A 263 3.61 -18.08 -9.77
N TYR A 264 4.73 -17.46 -10.11
CA TYR A 264 6.04 -17.71 -9.50
C TYR A 264 6.71 -16.38 -9.13
N LYS A 265 7.39 -16.37 -7.99
CA LYS A 265 8.18 -15.22 -7.51
C LYS A 265 9.67 -15.51 -7.41
N TYR A 266 10.39 -14.41 -7.46
CA TYR A 266 11.80 -14.26 -7.10
C TYR A 266 12.13 -14.75 -5.69
N ALA A 267 12.73 -15.91 -5.43
CA ALA A 267 13.07 -16.29 -4.04
C ALA A 267 14.20 -15.44 -3.43
N GLY A 268 15.01 -14.76 -4.25
CA GLY A 268 16.09 -13.86 -3.81
C GLY A 268 17.36 -14.60 -3.33
N SER A 269 17.22 -15.52 -2.38
CA SER A 269 18.34 -16.22 -1.73
C SER A 269 18.81 -17.48 -2.46
N GLY A 270 17.93 -18.13 -3.25
CA GLY A 270 18.23 -19.40 -3.94
C GLY A 270 18.49 -19.29 -5.45
N ASN A 271 18.48 -18.06 -5.99
CA ASN A 271 18.48 -17.82 -7.43
C ASN A 271 17.38 -18.59 -8.21
N ASN A 272 16.31 -19.01 -7.55
CA ASN A 272 15.23 -19.80 -8.13
C ASN A 272 13.87 -19.09 -8.09
N TRP A 273 12.95 -19.58 -8.91
CA TRP A 273 11.54 -19.22 -8.92
C TRP A 273 10.77 -20.16 -8.01
N SER A 274 10.13 -19.61 -6.99
CA SER A 274 9.25 -20.37 -6.09
C SER A 274 7.79 -20.11 -6.47
N LYS A 275 6.97 -21.16 -6.50
CA LYS A 275 5.53 -21.03 -6.74
C LYS A 275 4.87 -20.13 -5.68
N LEU A 276 3.92 -19.32 -6.11
CA LEU A 276 3.00 -18.57 -5.26
C LEU A 276 1.59 -19.11 -5.47
N ASP A 277 1.03 -19.69 -4.42
CA ASP A 277 -0.35 -20.18 -4.45
C ASP A 277 -1.35 -19.05 -4.16
N ASN A 278 -2.59 -19.27 -4.59
CA ASN A 278 -3.75 -18.38 -4.34
C ASN A 278 -3.62 -16.96 -4.92
N ILE A 279 -2.85 -16.79 -6.00
CA ILE A 279 -2.90 -15.53 -6.75
C ILE A 279 -4.06 -15.58 -7.73
N THR A 280 -4.98 -14.63 -7.63
CA THR A 280 -6.09 -14.44 -8.56
C THR A 280 -5.98 -13.06 -9.20
N ASN A 281 -6.78 -12.79 -10.23
CA ASN A 281 -6.85 -11.43 -10.79
C ASN A 281 -7.19 -10.36 -9.73
N ASP A 282 -8.01 -10.70 -8.74
CA ASP A 282 -8.45 -9.77 -7.68
C ASP A 282 -7.31 -9.36 -6.74
N ASN A 283 -6.34 -10.26 -6.49
CA ASN A 283 -5.21 -9.99 -5.59
C ASN A 283 -3.85 -9.85 -6.31
N LEU A 284 -3.84 -9.94 -7.64
CA LEU A 284 -2.62 -9.81 -8.45
C LEU A 284 -1.90 -8.49 -8.15
N LYS A 285 -2.64 -7.37 -8.08
CA LYS A 285 -2.06 -6.07 -7.77
C LYS A 285 -1.32 -6.06 -6.43
N GLN A 286 -1.93 -6.62 -5.38
CA GLN A 286 -1.32 -6.67 -4.05
C GLN A 286 -0.03 -7.50 -4.05
N ASN A 287 0.00 -8.61 -4.81
CA ASN A 287 1.20 -9.42 -4.97
C ASN A 287 2.28 -8.69 -5.76
N LEU A 288 1.92 -7.97 -6.83
CA LEU A 288 2.85 -7.11 -7.57
C LEU A 288 3.42 -6.01 -6.68
N ASP A 289 2.58 -5.32 -5.89
CA ASP A 289 3.00 -4.30 -4.93
C ASP A 289 4.01 -4.84 -3.91
N ARG A 290 3.78 -6.06 -3.40
CA ARG A 290 4.69 -6.76 -2.48
C ARG A 290 6.03 -7.07 -3.13
N GLN A 291 6.01 -7.63 -4.34
CA GLN A 291 7.25 -7.94 -5.08
C GLN A 291 8.00 -6.66 -5.46
N ASN A 292 7.28 -5.60 -5.85
CA ASN A 292 7.89 -4.33 -6.23
C ASN A 292 8.59 -3.65 -5.05
N CYS A 293 7.98 -3.68 -3.86
CA CYS A 293 8.66 -3.23 -2.65
C CYS A 293 9.91 -4.05 -2.35
N SER A 294 9.81 -5.39 -2.41
CA SER A 294 10.96 -6.24 -2.07
C SER A 294 12.11 -6.13 -3.06
N ARG A 295 11.82 -6.00 -4.36
CA ARG A 295 12.82 -6.09 -5.43
C ARG A 295 13.33 -4.73 -5.90
N ASN A 296 12.42 -3.77 -6.08
CA ASN A 296 12.76 -2.43 -6.58
C ASN A 296 12.84 -1.39 -5.46
N ARG A 297 12.63 -1.77 -4.19
CA ARG A 297 12.50 -0.83 -3.06
C ARG A 297 11.45 0.24 -3.35
N ALA A 298 10.37 -0.18 -4.01
CA ALA A 298 9.31 0.70 -4.50
C ALA A 298 8.07 0.57 -3.60
N HIS A 299 7.75 1.65 -2.90
CA HIS A 299 6.84 1.68 -1.77
C HIS A 299 5.56 2.46 -2.07
N GLN A 300 4.45 1.99 -1.52
CA GLN A 300 3.20 2.74 -1.49
C GLN A 300 3.18 3.69 -0.29
N ILE A 301 2.63 4.88 -0.49
CA ILE A 301 2.43 5.89 0.55
C ILE A 301 0.95 5.99 0.87
N ASP A 302 0.58 5.80 2.14
CA ASP A 302 -0.78 6.09 2.62
C ASP A 302 -0.87 7.58 2.96
N ILE A 303 -1.58 8.34 2.12
CA ILE A 303 -1.77 9.79 2.22
C ILE A 303 -2.81 10.17 3.28
N SER A 304 -3.53 9.18 3.84
CA SER A 304 -4.42 9.39 4.99
C SER A 304 -3.65 9.50 6.31
N LYS A 305 -2.38 9.07 6.34
CA LYS A 305 -1.53 9.15 7.53
C LYS A 305 -1.06 10.58 7.75
N ASN A 306 -1.74 11.25 8.67
CA ASN A 306 -1.63 12.68 8.92
C ASN A 306 -1.17 12.99 10.37
N THR A 307 -0.47 12.05 10.99
CA THR A 307 0.09 12.19 12.35
C THR A 307 1.60 12.07 12.29
N ARG A 308 2.31 12.94 13.02
CA ARG A 308 3.77 12.89 13.14
C ARG A 308 4.19 11.51 13.67
N GLY A 309 5.18 10.88 13.01
CA GLY A 309 5.68 9.58 13.43
C GLY A 309 6.13 8.75 12.24
N SER A 310 5.87 7.44 12.30
CA SER A 310 6.08 6.55 11.17
C SER A 310 4.97 5.51 11.07
N TYR A 311 4.79 4.96 9.88
CA TYR A 311 3.86 3.85 9.64
C TYR A 311 4.46 2.85 8.66
N THR A 312 3.94 1.64 8.67
CA THR A 312 4.40 0.57 7.78
C THR A 312 3.84 0.75 6.38
N CYS A 313 4.68 0.61 5.35
CA CYS A 313 4.27 0.69 3.96
C CYS A 313 3.09 -0.27 3.66
N PRO A 314 1.97 0.21 3.07
CA PRO A 314 0.85 -0.67 2.75
C PRO A 314 1.17 -1.78 1.74
N GLY A 315 2.19 -1.56 0.90
CA GLY A 315 2.65 -2.55 -0.09
C GLY A 315 3.57 -3.62 0.50
N CYS A 316 4.21 -3.34 1.64
CA CYS A 316 5.10 -4.29 2.30
C CYS A 316 5.24 -4.01 3.80
N THR A 317 5.14 -5.06 4.60
CA THR A 317 5.14 -4.95 6.07
C THR A 317 6.51 -4.61 6.68
N SER A 318 7.56 -4.49 5.87
CA SER A 318 8.95 -4.38 6.34
C SER A 318 9.54 -2.96 6.32
N LYS A 319 8.91 -2.01 5.62
CA LYS A 319 9.47 -0.65 5.47
C LYS A 319 8.63 0.38 6.20
N HIS A 320 9.30 1.24 6.97
CA HIS A 320 8.67 2.38 7.64
C HIS A 320 8.74 3.64 6.78
N ILE A 321 7.61 4.33 6.70
CA ILE A 321 7.44 5.65 6.09
C ILE A 321 7.39 6.66 7.22
N GLY A 322 8.34 7.59 7.25
CA GLY A 322 8.33 8.70 8.20
C GLY A 322 7.34 9.78 7.76
N VAL A 323 6.75 10.47 8.73
CA VAL A 323 5.81 11.58 8.52
C VAL A 323 6.19 12.74 9.43
N SER A 324 6.44 13.90 8.84
CA SER A 324 6.49 15.17 9.56
C SER A 324 5.29 16.05 9.21
N THR A 325 4.82 16.82 10.18
CA THR A 325 3.61 17.64 10.09
C THR A 325 3.98 19.11 10.19
N HIS A 326 3.39 19.92 9.31
CA HIS A 326 3.64 21.35 9.24
C HIS A 326 2.36 22.09 8.80
N GLY A 327 2.35 23.42 8.92
CA GLY A 327 1.32 24.29 8.35
C GLY A 327 0.49 25.09 9.37
N ARG A 328 0.03 26.28 8.94
CA ARG A 328 -0.75 27.22 9.75
C ARG A 328 -2.24 27.17 9.42
N ASP A 329 -2.61 27.50 8.18
CA ASP A 329 -4.01 27.60 7.71
C ASP A 329 -4.52 26.29 7.10
N TYR A 330 -3.60 25.49 6.59
CA TYR A 330 -3.77 24.10 6.18
C TYR A 330 -2.72 23.24 6.88
N SER A 331 -2.89 21.92 6.84
CA SER A 331 -1.83 21.00 7.26
C SER A 331 -1.16 20.42 6.03
N TYR A 332 0.15 20.25 6.06
CA TYR A 332 0.83 19.43 5.08
C TYR A 332 1.74 18.42 5.75
N TYR A 333 1.83 17.26 5.13
CA TYR A 333 2.53 16.10 5.64
C TYR A 333 3.62 15.73 4.66
N PHE A 334 4.85 15.76 5.14
CA PHE A 334 6.00 15.29 4.39
C PHE A 334 6.19 13.82 4.70
N HIS A 335 5.94 12.97 3.71
CA HIS A 335 6.18 11.54 3.83
C HIS A 335 7.53 11.22 3.21
N ASN A 336 8.37 10.49 3.94
CA ASN A 336 9.68 10.07 3.45
C ASN A 336 9.93 8.58 3.70
N ILE A 337 10.51 7.91 2.70
CA ILE A 337 10.88 6.50 2.83
C ILE A 337 12.22 6.41 3.58
N SER A 338 12.19 5.93 4.83
CA SER A 338 13.39 5.85 5.67
C SER A 338 14.38 4.80 5.14
N GLY A 339 15.66 5.14 5.00
CA GLY A 339 16.68 4.22 4.47
C GLY A 339 16.59 3.98 2.96
N GLY A 340 16.10 4.97 2.21
CA GLY A 340 16.04 4.95 0.74
C GLY A 340 14.92 4.09 0.16
N GLY A 341 14.67 4.28 -1.14
CA GLY A 341 13.60 3.65 -1.90
C GLY A 341 12.92 4.65 -2.83
N SER A 342 11.92 4.15 -3.57
CA SER A 342 11.10 4.93 -4.49
C SER A 342 9.63 4.86 -4.07
N ILE A 343 8.84 5.87 -4.43
CA ILE A 343 7.39 5.85 -4.32
C ILE A 343 6.85 5.28 -5.63
N CYS A 344 6.02 4.24 -5.55
CA CYS A 344 5.37 3.65 -6.72
C CYS A 344 3.87 3.96 -6.82
N GLY A 345 3.26 4.48 -5.76
CA GLY A 345 1.83 4.77 -5.74
C GLY A 345 1.37 5.32 -4.40
N PHE A 346 0.11 5.74 -4.37
CA PHE A 346 -0.53 6.34 -3.21
C PHE A 346 -1.80 5.58 -2.85
N LYS A 347 -2.09 5.50 -1.55
CA LYS A 347 -3.36 5.01 -1.01
C LYS A 347 -3.97 6.07 -0.11
N ASP A 348 -5.28 6.18 -0.09
CA ASP A 348 -6.02 6.93 0.92
C ASP A 348 -6.80 5.90 1.74
N LYS A 349 -6.23 5.53 2.90
CA LYS A 349 -6.63 4.33 3.65
C LYS A 349 -6.42 3.08 2.77
N ASP A 350 -7.48 2.36 2.44
CA ASP A 350 -7.42 1.14 1.63
C ASP A 350 -7.65 1.38 0.12
N LYS A 351 -7.93 2.63 -0.28
CA LYS A 351 -8.26 2.96 -1.67
C LYS A 351 -7.03 3.43 -2.43
N ASP A 352 -6.69 2.72 -3.50
CA ASP A 352 -5.65 3.15 -4.45
C ASP A 352 -5.99 4.50 -5.07
N GLN A 353 -4.99 5.37 -5.15
CA GLN A 353 -5.10 6.67 -5.79
C GLN A 353 -4.49 6.60 -7.19
N ILE A 354 -5.21 7.15 -8.18
CA ILE A 354 -4.86 7.06 -9.60
C ILE A 354 -4.74 8.45 -10.24
N GLY A 355 -4.11 8.53 -11.42
CA GLY A 355 -3.97 9.80 -12.16
C GLY A 355 -2.69 10.57 -11.83
N ILE A 356 -1.86 10.03 -10.93
CA ILE A 356 -0.51 10.52 -10.65
C ILE A 356 0.48 9.72 -11.50
N THR A 357 1.28 10.41 -12.30
CA THR A 357 2.30 9.79 -13.16
C THR A 357 3.68 10.01 -12.57
N PHE A 358 4.44 8.93 -12.43
CA PHE A 358 5.83 8.98 -11.99
C PHE A 358 6.73 8.98 -13.22
N THR A 359 7.50 10.05 -13.40
CA THR A 359 8.51 10.14 -14.48
C THR A 359 9.90 9.72 -14.02
N SER A 360 10.11 9.59 -12.71
CA SER A 360 11.38 9.16 -12.14
C SER A 360 11.18 8.53 -10.75
N ILE A 361 12.28 8.06 -10.18
CA ILE A 361 12.36 7.62 -8.79
C ILE A 361 12.30 8.83 -7.85
N ILE A 362 11.24 8.90 -7.06
CA ILE A 362 11.09 9.88 -5.98
C ILE A 362 11.00 9.16 -4.64
N SER A 363 11.58 9.71 -3.57
CA SER A 363 11.65 9.05 -2.25
C SER A 363 10.79 9.73 -1.18
N ASN A 364 10.19 10.86 -1.53
CA ASN A 364 9.43 11.69 -0.61
C ASN A 364 8.34 12.48 -1.36
N VAL A 365 7.35 12.94 -0.61
CA VAL A 365 6.15 13.61 -1.12
C VAL A 365 5.60 14.57 -0.05
N TYR A 366 4.98 15.66 -0.50
CA TYR A 366 4.20 16.53 0.35
C TYR A 366 2.71 16.34 0.05
N VAL A 367 1.93 16.06 1.09
CA VAL A 367 0.48 15.86 1.00
C VAL A 367 -0.21 16.96 1.80
N TYR A 368 -1.03 17.78 1.14
CA TYR A 368 -1.69 18.92 1.73
C TYR A 368 -3.14 18.56 2.07
N HIS A 369 -3.45 18.65 3.36
CA HIS A 369 -4.77 18.39 3.92
C HIS A 369 -5.49 19.71 4.23
N TYR A 370 -6.74 19.78 3.80
CA TYR A 370 -7.59 20.94 4.04
C TYR A 370 -9.03 20.51 4.41
N PRO A 371 -9.67 21.17 5.39
CA PRO A 371 -9.12 22.22 6.25
C PRO A 371 -8.07 21.67 7.23
N LYS A 372 -7.43 22.54 8.02
CA LYS A 372 -6.49 22.09 9.04
C LYS A 372 -7.21 21.32 10.16
N GLY A 373 -6.67 20.15 10.51
CA GLY A 373 -7.16 19.34 11.63
C GLY A 373 -7.33 17.86 11.27
N SER A 374 -7.95 17.10 12.17
CA SER A 374 -8.25 15.67 11.97
C SER A 374 -9.24 15.41 10.83
N ASP A 375 -10.10 16.38 10.54
CA ASP A 375 -11.09 16.32 9.45
C ASP A 375 -10.53 16.79 8.10
N GLY A 376 -9.24 17.13 8.07
CA GLY A 376 -8.54 17.55 6.87
C GLY A 376 -8.54 16.46 5.80
N ILE A 377 -8.76 16.88 4.56
CA ILE A 377 -8.86 16.00 3.40
C ILE A 377 -7.61 16.19 2.55
N PRO A 378 -6.91 15.12 2.12
CA PRO A 378 -5.79 15.27 1.20
C PRO A 378 -6.32 15.75 -0.15
N LEU A 379 -6.11 17.02 -0.50
CA LEU A 379 -6.63 17.63 -1.74
C LEU A 379 -5.54 17.94 -2.75
N LEU A 380 -4.29 18.05 -2.31
CA LEU A 380 -3.16 18.43 -3.15
C LEU A 380 -1.92 17.62 -2.77
N ILE A 381 -1.16 17.19 -3.77
CA ILE A 381 0.08 16.43 -3.65
C ILE A 381 1.18 17.15 -4.43
N TYR A 382 2.36 17.27 -3.84
CA TYR A 382 3.55 17.76 -4.52
C TYR A 382 4.66 16.70 -4.51
N LEU A 383 5.16 16.39 -5.71
CA LEU A 383 6.27 15.45 -5.93
C LEU A 383 7.56 16.23 -6.20
N PRO A 384 8.50 16.28 -5.23
CA PRO A 384 9.77 16.99 -5.41
C PRO A 384 10.73 16.22 -6.34
N LEU A 385 11.76 16.93 -6.82
CA LEU A 385 12.88 16.46 -7.66
C LEU A 385 12.64 16.46 -9.17
N SER A 386 12.05 15.42 -9.77
CA SER A 386 12.17 15.23 -11.22
C SER A 386 11.20 16.01 -12.08
N SER A 387 10.11 16.52 -11.50
CA SER A 387 9.09 17.21 -12.26
C SER A 387 8.44 18.35 -11.50
N SER A 388 8.86 18.59 -10.25
CA SER A 388 8.26 19.54 -9.29
C SER A 388 6.76 19.65 -9.49
N SER A 389 6.10 18.50 -9.56
CA SER A 389 4.75 18.40 -10.11
C SER A 389 3.72 18.41 -9.00
N TRP A 390 2.71 19.25 -9.21
CA TRP A 390 1.55 19.35 -8.37
C TRP A 390 0.41 18.54 -8.97
N TYR A 391 -0.29 17.81 -8.10
CA TYR A 391 -1.47 17.04 -8.44
C TYR A 391 -2.59 17.42 -7.50
N GLN A 392 -3.75 17.75 -8.04
CA GLN A 392 -4.95 18.05 -7.27
C GLN A 392 -5.96 16.92 -7.41
N ARG A 393 -6.70 16.65 -6.34
CA ARG A 393 -7.79 15.69 -6.38
C ARG A 393 -8.91 16.23 -7.28
N GLU A 394 -9.52 15.39 -8.10
CA GLU A 394 -10.56 15.82 -9.05
C GLU A 394 -11.78 16.39 -8.30
N TYR A 395 -12.29 15.60 -7.35
CA TYR A 395 -13.35 15.93 -6.40
C TYR A 395 -12.96 15.47 -4.99
N ILE A 396 -13.60 16.01 -3.95
CA ILE A 396 -13.27 15.74 -2.54
C ILE A 396 -13.27 14.24 -2.17
N ASP A 397 -14.21 13.47 -2.73
CA ASP A 397 -14.32 12.01 -2.48
C ASP A 397 -13.68 11.16 -3.60
N SER A 398 -13.04 11.78 -4.59
CA SER A 398 -12.43 11.07 -5.72
C SER A 398 -11.14 10.37 -5.30
N HIS A 399 -10.82 9.27 -5.97
CA HIS A 399 -9.51 8.62 -5.93
C HIS A 399 -8.65 8.98 -7.16
N THR A 400 -9.15 9.88 -8.01
CA THR A 400 -8.47 10.35 -9.22
C THR A 400 -7.87 11.72 -8.98
N TRP A 401 -6.64 11.88 -9.46
CA TRP A 401 -5.83 13.08 -9.37
C TRP A 401 -5.53 13.60 -10.77
N THR A 402 -5.50 14.92 -10.91
CA THR A 402 -5.11 15.59 -12.15
C THR A 402 -3.90 16.48 -11.88
N LYS A 403 -2.99 16.55 -12.85
CA LYS A 403 -1.84 17.45 -12.76
C LYS A 403 -2.35 18.90 -12.75
N VAL A 404 -1.88 19.71 -11.82
CA VAL A 404 -2.19 21.15 -11.78
C VAL A 404 -1.51 21.80 -12.99
N GLY A 405 -2.29 22.52 -13.81
CA GLY A 405 -1.78 23.26 -14.96
C GLY A 405 -1.18 24.62 -14.59
N GLY A 406 -0.28 25.13 -15.42
CA GLY A 406 0.27 26.50 -15.33
C GLY A 406 1.52 26.68 -14.45
N ASN A 407 2.12 27.89 -14.52
CA ASN A 407 3.37 28.28 -13.81
C ASN A 407 3.18 28.58 -12.31
N GLN A 408 2.11 28.11 -11.68
CA GLN A 408 1.61 28.75 -10.46
C GLN A 408 2.36 28.39 -9.16
N LEU A 409 3.10 27.27 -9.10
CA LEU A 409 3.77 26.85 -7.86
C LEU A 409 5.17 26.26 -8.14
N THR A 410 6.21 27.00 -7.78
CA THR A 410 7.61 26.60 -7.97
C THR A 410 8.24 25.94 -6.73
N SER A 411 7.63 26.10 -5.55
CA SER A 411 8.19 25.64 -4.28
C SER A 411 7.09 25.15 -3.33
N PRO A 412 7.36 24.11 -2.52
CA PRO A 412 6.45 23.67 -1.47
C PRO A 412 6.41 24.63 -0.25
N PHE A 413 7.33 25.60 -0.14
CA PHE A 413 7.53 26.41 1.07
C PHE A 413 7.57 27.94 0.87
N SER A 414 8.14 28.45 -0.23
CA SER A 414 8.49 29.87 -0.35
C SER A 414 7.54 30.62 -1.30
N GLY A 415 6.91 31.70 -0.81
CA GLY A 415 6.08 32.64 -1.60
C GLY A 415 4.64 32.18 -1.92
N GLY A 416 4.26 30.97 -1.51
CA GLY A 416 3.08 30.26 -2.03
C GLY A 416 1.98 29.88 -1.04
N THR A 417 1.98 30.33 0.22
CA THR A 417 0.90 29.98 1.17
C THR A 417 -0.47 30.39 0.62
N ALA A 418 -0.57 31.59 0.06
CA ALA A 418 -1.77 32.11 -0.61
C ALA A 418 -2.14 31.30 -1.86
N ALA A 419 -1.16 30.96 -2.70
CA ALA A 419 -1.41 30.22 -3.93
C ALA A 419 -1.84 28.77 -3.67
N ILE A 420 -1.20 28.09 -2.71
CA ILE A 420 -1.60 26.75 -2.24
C ILE A 420 -3.00 26.82 -1.63
N LEU A 421 -3.26 27.80 -0.77
CA LEU A 421 -4.57 27.97 -0.15
C LEU A 421 -5.66 28.25 -1.19
N ASN A 422 -5.38 29.04 -2.23
CA ASN A 422 -6.29 29.27 -3.35
C ASN A 422 -6.64 27.96 -4.08
N LEU A 423 -5.66 27.10 -4.37
CA LEU A 423 -5.93 25.78 -4.97
C LEU A 423 -6.77 24.88 -4.06
N LEU A 424 -6.50 24.90 -2.75
CA LEU A 424 -7.26 24.13 -1.76
C LEU A 424 -8.71 24.63 -1.66
N GLU A 425 -8.91 25.95 -1.57
CA GLU A 425 -10.24 26.57 -1.46
C GLU A 425 -11.06 26.49 -2.76
N ALA A 426 -10.41 26.49 -3.93
CA ALA A 426 -11.10 26.21 -5.19
C ALA A 426 -11.76 24.82 -5.19
N LYS A 427 -11.15 23.84 -4.51
CA LYS A 427 -11.67 22.47 -4.35
C LYS A 427 -12.66 22.32 -3.21
N LEU A 428 -12.37 22.95 -2.07
CA LEU A 428 -13.20 22.91 -0.87
C LEU A 428 -13.29 24.34 -0.30
N PRO A 429 -14.30 25.12 -0.69
CA PRO A 429 -14.37 26.51 -0.27
C PRO A 429 -14.60 26.63 1.23
N THR A 430 -14.03 27.69 1.81
CA THR A 430 -14.21 28.02 3.22
C THR A 430 -15.16 29.20 3.35
N VAL A 431 -16.28 28.98 4.02
CA VAL A 431 -17.37 29.97 4.09
C VAL A 431 -17.81 30.26 5.51
N THR A 432 -18.33 31.47 5.72
CA THR A 432 -19.00 31.86 6.95
C THR A 432 -20.50 31.78 6.74
N ILE A 433 -21.14 30.82 7.39
CA ILE A 433 -22.58 30.63 7.28
C ILE A 433 -23.31 31.65 8.15
N ASN A 434 -24.19 32.43 7.54
CA ASN A 434 -25.02 33.41 8.24
C ASN A 434 -26.43 32.87 8.40
N ILE A 435 -26.68 32.21 9.53
CA ILE A 435 -27.98 31.62 9.85
C ILE A 435 -29.08 32.65 10.15
N GLY A 436 -28.73 33.93 10.30
CA GLY A 436 -29.69 35.04 10.42
C GLY A 436 -30.24 35.53 9.07
N GLN A 437 -29.73 35.01 7.95
CA GLN A 437 -30.32 35.25 6.63
C GLN A 437 -31.62 34.46 6.49
N THR A 438 -32.71 35.04 6.96
CA THR A 438 -34.05 34.42 6.96
C THR A 438 -35.03 35.18 6.07
N ASN A 439 -34.57 36.24 5.40
CA ASN A 439 -35.39 37.12 4.59
C ASN A 439 -35.75 36.44 3.26
N VAL A 440 -36.80 35.62 3.29
CA VAL A 440 -37.57 35.31 2.08
C VAL A 440 -38.32 36.60 1.75
N ASN A 441 -37.84 37.38 0.79
CA ASN A 441 -38.55 38.58 0.35
C ASN A 441 -40.00 38.20 0.03
N ASN A 442 -40.94 38.82 0.74
CA ASN A 442 -42.37 38.46 0.84
C ASN A 442 -43.18 38.49 -0.47
N GLY A 443 -42.55 38.55 -1.65
CA GLY A 443 -43.22 38.63 -2.95
C GLY A 443 -43.07 37.39 -3.84
N GLY A 444 -42.19 36.44 -3.53
CA GLY A 444 -41.94 35.25 -4.35
C GLY A 444 -42.24 33.96 -3.60
N ASN A 445 -43.10 33.11 -4.16
CA ASN A 445 -43.54 31.84 -3.56
C ASN A 445 -42.44 30.75 -3.56
N THR A 446 -41.17 31.13 -3.56
CA THR A 446 -40.03 30.22 -3.67
C THR A 446 -39.41 30.01 -2.30
N ASN A 447 -39.41 28.75 -1.82
CA ASN A 447 -38.75 28.34 -0.58
C ASN A 447 -37.20 28.40 -0.63
N THR A 448 -36.62 29.00 -1.68
CA THR A 448 -35.19 29.04 -1.92
C THR A 448 -34.72 30.44 -2.27
N PHE A 449 -33.61 30.89 -1.67
CA PHE A 449 -32.96 32.16 -2.00
C PHE A 449 -31.45 32.04 -1.83
N THR A 450 -30.69 33.08 -2.20
CA THR A 450 -29.22 33.05 -2.12
C THR A 450 -28.64 34.33 -1.53
N TYR A 451 -27.45 34.24 -0.95
CA TYR A 451 -26.60 35.39 -0.60
C TYR A 451 -25.13 35.09 -0.94
N LYS A 452 -24.29 36.13 -0.94
CA LYS A 452 -22.85 36.00 -1.20
C LYS A 452 -22.07 35.98 0.11
N ASP A 453 -21.20 34.98 0.28
CA ASP A 453 -20.19 34.98 1.34
C ASP A 453 -18.83 35.37 0.76
N THR A 454 -18.18 36.35 1.38
CA THR A 454 -16.86 36.87 0.98
C THR A 454 -15.80 36.58 2.04
N SER A 455 -16.04 35.59 2.91
CA SER A 455 -15.16 35.33 4.05
C SER A 455 -13.95 34.43 3.72
N GLY A 456 -14.02 33.71 2.59
CA GLY A 456 -12.91 32.94 2.02
C GLY A 456 -12.13 33.73 0.96
N TRP A 457 -11.27 33.05 0.22
CA TRP A 457 -10.52 33.63 -0.89
C TRP A 457 -11.36 33.92 -2.13
N SER A 458 -12.46 33.18 -2.29
CA SER A 458 -13.41 33.37 -3.37
C SER A 458 -14.79 33.71 -2.82
N THR A 459 -15.52 34.53 -3.57
CA THR A 459 -16.90 34.85 -3.23
C THR A 459 -17.79 33.67 -3.59
N GLU A 460 -18.35 33.04 -2.57
CA GLU A 460 -19.22 31.89 -2.73
C GLU A 460 -20.69 32.28 -2.67
N THR A 461 -21.53 31.52 -3.39
CA THR A 461 -22.98 31.71 -3.35
C THR A 461 -23.57 30.70 -2.40
N ILE A 462 -24.17 31.17 -1.31
CA ILE A 462 -24.85 30.32 -0.34
C ILE A 462 -26.31 30.23 -0.74
N GLN A 463 -26.78 29.02 -1.01
CA GLN A 463 -28.18 28.71 -1.22
C GLN A 463 -28.83 28.41 0.14
N ILE A 464 -29.98 29.01 0.37
CA ILE A 464 -30.80 28.79 1.55
C ILE A 464 -32.11 28.15 1.11
N THR A 465 -32.49 27.05 1.75
CA THR A 465 -33.79 26.40 1.58
C THR A 465 -34.57 26.50 2.88
N LYS A 466 -35.72 27.15 2.83
CA LYS A 466 -36.69 27.22 3.91
C LYS A 466 -37.57 25.97 3.88
N GLN A 467 -37.76 25.33 5.03
CA GLN A 467 -38.70 24.23 5.18
C GLN A 467 -39.59 24.46 6.39
N GLU A 468 -40.90 24.34 6.18
CA GLU A 468 -41.87 24.32 7.28
C GLU A 468 -41.90 22.90 7.85
N ILE A 469 -41.52 22.75 9.12
CA ILE A 469 -41.51 21.44 9.79
C ILE A 469 -42.92 21.12 10.26
N ASN A 470 -43.57 22.09 10.90
CA ASN A 470 -44.97 22.04 11.28
C ASN A 470 -45.48 23.47 11.53
N SER A 471 -46.64 23.62 12.19
CA SER A 471 -47.22 24.93 12.54
C SER A 471 -46.38 25.74 13.53
N GLU A 472 -45.43 25.11 14.24
CA GLU A 472 -44.62 25.73 15.30
C GLU A 472 -43.15 25.94 14.91
N TYR A 473 -42.59 25.22 13.94
CA TYR A 473 -41.16 25.29 13.64
C TYR A 473 -40.87 25.46 12.15
N THR A 474 -39.80 26.19 11.87
CA THR A 474 -39.25 26.40 10.52
C THR A 474 -37.75 26.13 10.56
N SER A 475 -37.22 25.50 9.51
CA SER A 475 -35.78 25.37 9.31
C SER A 475 -35.30 26.16 8.09
N PHE A 476 -34.02 26.56 8.16
CA PHE A 476 -33.28 27.17 7.06
C PHE A 476 -32.00 26.36 6.85
N SER A 477 -31.98 25.54 5.81
CA SER A 477 -30.81 24.76 5.41
C SER A 477 -29.95 25.57 4.45
N GLN A 478 -28.66 25.66 4.74
CA GLN A 478 -27.70 26.45 3.98
C GLN A 478 -26.60 25.57 3.39
N CYS A 479 -26.33 25.74 2.09
CA CYS A 479 -25.24 25.06 1.40
C CYS A 479 -24.56 25.98 0.38
N VAL A 480 -23.33 25.65 -0.01
CA VAL A 480 -22.65 26.35 -1.11
C VAL A 480 -23.20 25.83 -2.44
N LEU A 481 -23.71 26.74 -3.28
CA LEU A 481 -24.33 26.41 -4.56
C LEU A 481 -23.33 25.68 -5.47
N ASN A 482 -23.77 24.61 -6.13
CA ASN A 482 -22.96 23.76 -7.02
C ASN A 482 -21.74 23.09 -6.35
N LYS A 483 -21.69 23.01 -5.02
CA LYS A 483 -20.65 22.32 -4.28
C LYS A 483 -21.28 21.28 -3.36
N LYS A 484 -20.72 20.08 -3.35
CA LYS A 484 -21.21 18.98 -2.48
C LYS A 484 -20.85 19.19 -1.01
N TYR A 485 -19.70 19.81 -0.75
CA TYR A 485 -19.23 20.11 0.59
C TYR A 485 -18.48 21.44 0.62
N PHE A 486 -18.33 21.99 1.81
CA PHE A 486 -17.56 23.19 2.11
C PHE A 486 -16.97 23.09 3.52
N ALA A 487 -15.91 23.86 3.78
CA ALA A 487 -15.34 24.00 5.11
C ALA A 487 -16.00 25.18 5.84
N VAL A 488 -16.46 24.95 7.07
CA VAL A 488 -17.09 25.99 7.90
C VAL A 488 -15.99 26.84 8.54
N LYS A 489 -15.85 28.10 8.10
CA LYS A 489 -14.96 29.07 8.78
C LYS A 489 -15.54 29.46 10.13
N ASN A 490 -16.81 29.86 10.10
CA ASN A 490 -17.58 30.36 11.21
C ASN A 490 -19.07 30.18 10.93
N ILE A 491 -19.87 30.19 11.99
CA ILE A 491 -21.32 30.34 11.92
C ILE A 491 -21.69 31.61 12.67
N LYS A 492 -22.49 32.46 12.06
CA LYS A 492 -22.94 33.72 12.66
C LYS A 492 -24.43 33.92 12.47
N TYR A 493 -25.03 34.69 13.37
CA TYR A 493 -26.35 35.26 13.21
C TYR A 493 -26.17 36.76 12.97
N ASN A 494 -26.47 37.22 11.76
CA ASN A 494 -26.19 38.58 11.31
C ASN A 494 -24.69 38.93 11.50
N THR A 495 -24.38 39.71 12.52
CA THR A 495 -23.03 40.15 12.89
C THR A 495 -22.42 39.36 14.04
N THR A 496 -23.19 38.54 14.74
CA THR A 496 -22.78 37.85 15.98
C THR A 496 -22.34 36.42 15.71
N PHE A 497 -21.10 36.06 16.05
CA PHE A 497 -20.60 34.69 15.92
C PHE A 497 -21.18 33.75 16.97
N LEU A 498 -21.53 32.53 16.55
CA LEU A 498 -22.02 31.47 17.43
C LEU A 498 -20.83 30.73 18.04
N GLN A 499 -20.45 31.11 19.26
CA GLN A 499 -19.34 30.51 19.98
C GLN A 499 -19.64 29.05 20.36
N GLY A 500 -18.65 28.17 20.36
CA GLY A 500 -18.79 26.77 20.80
C GLY A 500 -19.15 25.78 19.68
N ILE A 501 -19.51 26.26 18.49
CA ILE A 501 -19.57 25.41 17.29
C ILE A 501 -18.15 25.28 16.72
N PRO A 502 -17.61 24.06 16.50
CA PRO A 502 -16.27 23.87 15.96
C PRO A 502 -16.12 24.52 14.59
N GLN A 503 -14.99 25.20 14.39
CA GLN A 503 -14.56 25.71 13.10
C GLN A 503 -13.84 24.61 12.31
N ASN A 504 -13.61 24.83 11.02
CA ASN A 504 -12.87 23.93 10.13
C ASN A 504 -13.50 22.54 9.97
N LEU A 505 -14.82 22.44 10.16
CA LEU A 505 -15.57 21.23 9.85
C LEU A 505 -15.89 21.18 8.36
N VAL A 506 -15.74 20.01 7.74
CA VAL A 506 -16.22 19.78 6.38
C VAL A 506 -17.66 19.30 6.43
N VAL A 507 -18.57 20.11 5.93
CA VAL A 507 -20.01 19.86 5.98
C VAL A 507 -20.63 19.92 4.59
N LYS A 508 -21.77 19.27 4.44
CA LYS A 508 -22.64 19.35 3.26
C LYS A 508 -23.68 20.45 3.42
N THR A 509 -24.27 20.56 4.60
CA THR A 509 -25.29 21.57 4.94
C THR A 509 -25.11 22.07 6.37
N VAL A 510 -25.57 23.29 6.61
CA VAL A 510 -25.80 23.85 7.95
C VAL A 510 -27.28 24.24 8.05
N THR A 511 -28.01 23.62 8.97
CA THR A 511 -29.45 23.85 9.13
C THR A 511 -29.75 24.53 10.45
N ALA A 512 -30.42 25.68 10.40
CA ALA A 512 -30.86 26.42 11.59
C ALA A 512 -32.35 26.22 11.82
N TYR A 513 -32.74 25.87 13.04
CA TYR A 513 -34.12 25.60 13.43
C TYR A 513 -34.65 26.67 14.38
N TYR A 514 -35.78 27.27 14.00
CA TYR A 514 -36.44 28.33 14.74
C TYR A 514 -37.84 27.91 15.16
N TYR A 515 -38.31 28.39 16.31
CA TYR A 515 -39.74 28.36 16.60
C TYR A 515 -40.46 29.58 16.01
N LYS A 516 -41.68 29.36 15.53
CA LYS A 516 -42.56 30.37 14.96
C LYS A 516 -43.17 31.19 16.09
N GLY A 517 -42.99 32.50 16.00
CA GLY A 517 -43.68 33.49 16.82
C GLY A 517 -44.27 34.59 15.93
N ARG A 518 -44.93 35.59 16.54
CA ARG A 518 -45.54 36.72 15.80
C ARG A 518 -44.51 37.59 15.06
N SER A 519 -43.25 37.59 15.50
CA SER A 519 -42.16 38.39 14.92
C SER A 519 -41.18 37.54 14.10
N ASN A 520 -40.22 38.22 13.46
CA ASN A 520 -39.15 37.66 12.63
C ASN A 520 -38.35 36.52 13.32
N PHE A 521 -37.59 35.76 12.53
CA PHE A 521 -36.71 34.68 12.97
C PHE A 521 -35.45 35.22 13.67
N THR A 522 -35.61 35.66 14.91
CA THR A 522 -34.57 36.30 15.72
C THR A 522 -33.63 35.30 16.41
N LEU A 523 -32.46 35.76 16.86
CA LEU A 523 -31.48 34.90 17.55
C LEU A 523 -32.07 34.25 18.81
N ASP A 524 -32.91 34.97 19.57
CA ASP A 524 -33.63 34.44 20.73
C ASP A 524 -34.60 33.30 20.37
N LYS A 525 -34.98 33.16 19.10
CA LYS A 525 -35.82 32.06 18.60
C LYS A 525 -35.06 30.90 17.99
N LEU A 526 -33.76 31.05 17.79
CA LEU A 526 -32.92 29.97 17.30
C LEU A 526 -32.75 28.92 18.40
N LEU A 527 -33.24 27.71 18.12
CA LEU A 527 -33.24 26.59 19.07
C LEU A 527 -32.07 25.65 18.84
N LEU A 528 -31.79 25.32 17.57
CA LEU A 528 -30.90 24.24 17.20
C LEU A 528 -30.14 24.61 15.92
N VAL A 529 -28.86 24.27 15.86
CA VAL A 529 -28.03 24.32 14.65
C VAL A 529 -27.54 22.91 14.36
N GLU A 530 -27.89 22.37 13.20
CA GLU A 530 -27.46 21.07 12.72
C GLU A 530 -26.35 21.24 11.68
N LEU A 531 -25.32 20.41 11.78
CA LEU A 531 -24.26 20.26 10.79
C LEU A 531 -24.33 18.86 10.20
N GLU A 532 -24.60 18.76 8.90
CA GLU A 532 -24.45 17.50 8.14
C GLU A 532 -22.98 17.37 7.74
N LYS A 533 -22.18 16.68 8.56
CA LYS A 533 -20.74 16.44 8.32
C LYS A 533 -20.52 15.57 7.08
N ARG A 534 -19.32 15.69 6.50
CA ARG A 534 -18.85 14.75 5.48
C ARG A 534 -18.60 13.38 6.10
N GLY A 535 -19.15 12.34 5.49
CA GLY A 535 -18.91 10.95 5.91
C GLY A 535 -20.13 10.07 5.66
N THR A 536 -19.95 8.77 5.89
CA THR A 536 -21.02 7.75 5.90
C THR A 536 -21.11 7.05 7.26
N ASP A 537 -20.40 7.55 8.26
CA ASP A 537 -20.39 7.04 9.61
C ASP A 537 -21.66 7.42 10.37
N GLN A 538 -21.93 6.71 11.46
CA GLN A 538 -23.08 6.97 12.33
C GLN A 538 -23.07 8.40 12.92
N LYS A 539 -21.92 9.09 12.92
CA LYS A 539 -21.76 10.47 13.43
C LYS A 539 -21.86 11.54 12.36
N ARG A 540 -22.65 11.29 11.31
CA ARG A 540 -22.83 12.22 10.19
C ARG A 540 -23.48 13.54 10.60
N TYR A 541 -24.27 13.57 11.67
CA TYR A 541 -24.97 14.78 12.10
C TYR A 541 -24.50 15.22 13.48
N ALA A 542 -24.25 16.53 13.64
CA ALA A 542 -24.01 17.14 14.94
C ALA A 542 -24.98 18.29 15.17
N TYR A 543 -25.61 18.27 16.34
CA TYR A 543 -26.64 19.22 16.73
C TYR A 543 -26.15 20.06 17.89
N TYR A 544 -26.22 21.37 17.73
CA TYR A 544 -25.78 22.34 18.72
C TYR A 544 -26.97 23.14 19.24
N SER A 545 -27.02 23.35 20.55
CA SER A 545 -27.96 24.27 21.19
C SER A 545 -27.26 25.13 22.23
N ARG A 546 -27.81 26.31 22.51
CA ARG A 546 -27.37 27.17 23.62
C ARG A 546 -28.03 26.83 24.97
N GLY A 547 -28.70 25.68 25.05
CA GLY A 547 -29.43 25.23 26.24
C GLY A 547 -30.38 26.32 26.76
N SER A 548 -29.97 26.99 27.83
CA SER A 548 -30.71 28.06 28.47
C SER A 548 -30.41 29.46 27.88
N GLY A 549 -30.23 29.62 26.58
CA GLY A 549 -30.14 30.95 25.96
C GLY A 549 -28.81 31.71 26.14
N GLY A 550 -27.70 31.03 26.48
CA GLY A 550 -26.37 31.64 26.52
C GLY A 550 -25.79 31.97 25.14
N SER A 551 -24.61 32.60 25.10
CA SER A 551 -23.87 32.86 23.85
C SER A 551 -23.09 31.63 23.33
N THR A 552 -22.84 30.66 24.21
CA THR A 552 -22.10 29.44 23.89
C THR A 552 -23.04 28.31 23.48
N TRP A 553 -22.72 27.72 22.33
CA TRP A 553 -23.38 26.56 21.76
C TRP A 553 -22.66 25.30 22.18
N THR A 554 -23.43 24.30 22.60
CA THR A 554 -22.93 23.00 23.05
C THR A 554 -23.58 21.90 22.26
N ILE A 555 -22.84 20.81 22.03
CA ILE A 555 -23.37 19.65 21.32
C ILE A 555 -24.44 18.98 22.18
N VAL A 556 -25.62 18.75 21.63
CA VAL A 556 -26.75 18.10 22.32
C VAL A 556 -27.10 16.74 21.76
N TYR A 557 -26.68 16.45 20.53
CA TYR A 557 -26.86 15.16 19.89
C TYR A 557 -25.80 14.97 18.79
N GLU A 558 -25.19 13.79 18.70
CA GLU A 558 -24.21 13.43 17.67
C GLU A 558 -24.45 11.98 17.21
N ASN A 559 -25.24 11.80 16.16
CA ASN A 559 -25.55 10.47 15.62
C ASN A 559 -26.20 10.59 14.22
N THR A 560 -27.24 9.77 13.99
CA THR A 560 -28.11 9.81 12.82
C THR A 560 -28.90 11.11 12.72
N GLU A 561 -29.45 11.36 11.54
CA GLU A 561 -30.36 12.48 11.30
C GLU A 561 -31.58 12.40 12.23
N LEU A 562 -31.89 13.49 12.95
CA LEU A 562 -33.14 13.64 13.67
C LEU A 562 -34.26 13.90 12.65
N LYS A 563 -35.26 13.02 12.60
CA LYS A 563 -36.40 13.14 11.67
C LYS A 563 -37.72 13.31 12.41
N ASP A 564 -38.67 13.90 11.72
CA ASP A 564 -40.10 13.91 12.05
C ASP A 564 -40.39 14.18 13.54
N ILE A 565 -40.86 13.14 14.25
CA ILE A 565 -41.28 13.20 15.65
C ILE A 565 -40.10 13.41 16.59
N GLU A 566 -38.94 12.81 16.33
CA GLU A 566 -37.74 12.94 17.18
C GLU A 566 -37.21 14.38 17.13
N LEU A 567 -37.09 14.93 15.91
CA LEU A 567 -36.71 16.32 15.70
C LEU A 567 -37.72 17.26 16.38
N THR A 568 -39.01 17.05 16.16
CA THR A 568 -40.07 17.89 16.75
C THR A 568 -40.04 17.84 18.28
N ASN A 569 -39.88 16.66 18.87
CA ASN A 569 -39.77 16.50 20.32
C ASN A 569 -38.53 17.21 20.87
N LYS A 570 -37.40 17.14 20.16
CA LYS A 570 -36.19 17.85 20.55
C LYS A 570 -36.35 19.36 20.49
N LEU A 571 -37.00 19.87 19.45
CA LEU A 571 -37.29 21.31 19.32
C LEU A 571 -38.27 21.79 20.42
N LYS A 572 -39.27 20.98 20.77
CA LYS A 572 -40.18 21.25 21.90
C LYS A 572 -39.45 21.33 23.24
N GLU A 573 -38.57 20.36 23.50
CA GLU A 573 -37.72 20.34 24.71
C GLU A 573 -36.87 21.60 24.80
N LEU A 574 -36.18 21.97 23.72
CA LEU A 574 -35.30 23.15 23.68
C LEU A 574 -36.07 24.46 23.81
N LYS A 575 -37.24 24.58 23.17
CA LYS A 575 -38.13 25.74 23.31
C LYS A 575 -38.56 25.92 24.77
N LYS A 576 -39.04 24.85 25.42
CA LYS A 576 -39.45 24.89 26.82
C LYS A 576 -38.30 25.34 27.74
N LYS A 577 -37.10 24.77 27.57
CA LYS A 577 -35.91 25.17 28.35
C LYS A 577 -35.57 26.66 28.19
N LEU A 578 -35.78 27.20 27.00
CA LEU A 578 -35.52 28.62 26.72
C LEU A 578 -36.59 29.53 27.36
N GLU A 579 -37.85 29.13 27.31
CA GLU A 579 -38.98 29.83 27.94
C GLU A 579 -38.89 29.81 29.48
N ASP A 580 -38.57 28.66 30.09
CA ASP A 580 -38.44 28.52 31.54
C ASP A 580 -37.31 29.41 32.09
N LYS A 581 -36.19 29.51 31.36
CA LYS A 581 -35.09 30.42 31.66
C LYS A 581 -35.51 31.89 31.56
N ALA A 582 -36.27 32.27 30.53
CA ALA A 582 -36.73 33.64 30.37
C ALA A 582 -37.62 34.08 31.55
N LYS A 583 -38.51 33.18 32.02
CA LYS A 583 -39.33 33.42 33.21
C LYS A 583 -38.49 33.62 34.47
N GLN A 584 -37.49 32.77 34.71
CA GLN A 584 -36.58 32.90 35.85
C GLN A 584 -35.84 34.24 35.86
N THR A 585 -35.37 34.73 34.70
CA THR A 585 -34.72 36.05 34.62
C THR A 585 -35.69 37.19 34.97
N THR A 586 -36.95 37.09 34.55
CA THR A 586 -37.96 38.15 34.77
C THR A 586 -38.41 38.22 36.24
N GLU A 587 -38.48 37.08 36.93
CA GLU A 587 -38.84 37.02 38.36
C GLU A 587 -37.75 37.57 39.28
N VAL A 588 -36.47 37.38 38.93
CA VAL A 588 -35.34 37.92 39.70
C VAL A 588 -35.26 39.44 39.58
N GLU A 589 -35.56 40.01 38.41
CA GLU A 589 -35.62 41.47 38.22
C GLU A 589 -36.85 42.09 38.90
N GLY A 590 -37.99 41.38 38.95
CA GLY A 590 -39.21 41.82 39.62
C GLY A 590 -39.13 41.82 41.16
N ALA A 591 -38.29 40.97 41.75
CA ALA A 591 -38.10 40.89 43.21
C ALA A 591 -37.18 41.99 43.78
N SER A 592 -36.44 42.71 42.94
CA SER A 592 -35.55 43.81 43.37
C SER A 592 -36.27 45.17 43.51
N GLY A 593 -37.58 45.23 43.26
CA GLY A 593 -38.32 46.48 43.09
C GLY A 593 -39.38 46.79 44.14
N LYS A 594 -39.27 46.33 45.40
CA LYS A 594 -40.13 46.80 46.50
C LYS A 594 -39.42 46.71 47.86
N ASN A 595 -38.66 47.74 48.19
CA ASN A 595 -38.50 48.21 49.58
C ASN A 595 -38.44 49.74 49.55
N GLY A 596 -39.60 50.34 49.77
CA GLY A 596 -39.71 51.75 50.14
C GLY A 596 -39.40 51.94 51.63
N GLU A 597 -38.81 53.09 51.91
CA GLU A 597 -38.95 53.90 53.13
C GLU A 597 -39.20 53.17 54.46
N ARG A 598 -38.13 53.03 55.25
CA ARG A 598 -38.22 53.28 56.68
C ARG A 598 -36.94 53.93 57.16
N GLY A 599 -37.07 55.16 57.66
CA GLY A 599 -35.97 55.94 58.22
C GLY A 599 -35.28 55.21 59.36
N GLY A 600 -33.96 55.35 59.39
CA GLY A 600 -33.08 54.89 60.44
C GLY A 600 -31.67 55.31 60.09
N ASP A 601 -31.12 56.25 60.86
CA ASP A 601 -29.73 56.68 60.79
C ASP A 601 -28.80 55.46 60.83
N GLY A 602 -28.22 55.14 59.68
CA GLY A 602 -27.32 54.03 59.48
C GLY A 602 -26.26 54.46 58.49
N VAL A 603 -25.13 54.90 59.04
CA VAL A 603 -23.90 55.28 58.35
C VAL A 603 -23.58 54.32 57.21
N THR A 604 -23.73 54.78 55.97
CA THR A 604 -23.19 54.10 54.79
C THR A 604 -21.72 54.42 54.67
N ASP A 605 -20.87 53.43 54.94
CA ASP A 605 -19.45 53.46 54.58
C ASP A 605 -19.33 53.40 53.04
N PRO A 606 -18.78 54.43 52.37
CA PRO A 606 -18.63 54.49 50.91
C PRO A 606 -17.66 53.44 50.33
N ASN A 607 -17.06 52.57 51.15
CA ASN A 607 -15.96 51.69 50.75
C ASN A 607 -16.31 50.21 50.55
N SER A 608 -17.59 49.79 50.51
CA SER A 608 -17.91 48.38 50.23
C SER A 608 -17.68 48.05 48.74
N PRO A 609 -16.68 47.22 48.38
CA PRO A 609 -16.37 46.92 46.99
C PRO A 609 -17.46 46.03 46.38
N SER A 610 -17.80 46.25 45.10
CA SER A 610 -18.73 45.40 44.36
C SER A 610 -18.27 43.94 44.39
N PHE A 611 -19.21 43.00 44.24
CA PHE A 611 -18.90 41.55 44.21
C PHE A 611 -17.78 41.19 43.22
N VAL A 612 -17.70 41.90 42.09
CA VAL A 612 -16.62 41.75 41.09
C VAL A 612 -15.28 42.24 41.65
N GLN A 613 -15.28 43.30 42.45
CA GLN A 613 -14.10 43.83 43.11
C GLN A 613 -13.62 42.91 44.24
N GLN A 614 -14.51 42.27 44.99
CA GLN A 614 -14.14 41.25 45.99
C GLN A 614 -13.46 40.03 45.35
N ILE A 615 -13.89 39.60 44.15
CA ILE A 615 -13.24 38.53 43.38
C ILE A 615 -11.86 38.97 42.88
N LEU A 616 -11.74 40.20 42.37
CA LEU A 616 -10.45 40.74 41.92
C LEU A 616 -9.47 40.95 43.07
N ASP A 617 -9.96 41.39 44.24
CA ASP A 617 -9.16 41.58 45.44
C ASP A 617 -8.76 40.23 46.05
N PHE A 618 -9.61 39.20 45.97
CA PHE A 618 -9.24 37.83 46.33
C PHE A 618 -8.10 37.29 45.45
N ILE A 619 -8.20 37.44 44.12
CA ILE A 619 -7.14 37.03 43.17
C ILE A 619 -5.83 37.80 43.42
N ARG A 620 -5.92 39.09 43.73
CA ARG A 620 -4.75 39.94 44.06
C ARG A 620 -4.16 39.66 45.43
N SER A 621 -4.94 39.16 46.39
CA SER A 621 -4.52 38.88 47.77
C SER A 621 -3.83 37.52 47.94
N LYS A 622 -3.92 36.62 46.96
CA LYS A 622 -3.37 35.25 47.00
C LYS A 622 -2.43 34.89 45.83
N PRO A 623 -1.49 35.75 45.40
CA PRO A 623 -0.66 35.50 44.21
C PRO A 623 0.29 34.30 44.37
N ALA A 624 0.71 33.96 45.59
CA ALA A 624 1.58 32.82 45.88
C ALA A 624 0.87 31.44 45.84
N GLU A 625 -0.46 31.40 46.04
CA GLU A 625 -1.27 30.17 45.96
C GLU A 625 -1.72 29.89 44.51
N ILE A 626 -1.80 30.93 43.68
CA ILE A 626 -2.20 30.84 42.26
C ILE A 626 -0.96 30.80 41.33
N GLY A 627 0.19 31.29 41.80
CA GLY A 627 1.47 31.36 41.08
C GLY A 627 2.53 30.38 41.59
N GLY A 628 2.22 29.07 41.59
CA GLY A 628 3.16 28.02 41.95
C GLY A 628 3.96 27.46 40.76
N GLY A 629 4.98 28.20 40.31
CA GLY A 629 6.27 27.67 39.85
C GLY A 629 6.41 27.04 38.45
N VAL A 630 7.01 27.78 37.51
CA VAL A 630 8.11 27.26 36.68
C VAL A 630 9.13 28.39 36.43
N SER A 631 10.20 28.43 37.22
CA SER A 631 11.45 29.11 36.87
C SER A 631 12.63 28.37 37.50
N GLY A 632 13.58 27.87 36.68
CA GLY A 632 14.92 27.50 37.15
C GLY A 632 15.55 26.20 36.63
N VAL A 633 16.14 26.25 35.43
CA VAL A 633 17.55 25.92 35.11
C VAL A 633 18.19 24.54 35.48
N LEU A 634 18.66 23.86 34.42
CA LEU A 634 19.83 22.95 34.23
C LEU A 634 20.23 21.90 35.30
N GLY A 635 20.30 20.62 34.88
CA GLY A 635 21.18 19.62 35.50
C GLY A 635 20.76 18.15 35.33
N VAL A 636 21.32 17.49 34.31
CA VAL A 636 21.74 16.07 34.16
C VAL A 636 21.15 14.96 35.07
N THR A 637 20.84 13.83 34.41
CA THR A 637 20.69 12.41 34.88
C THR A 637 19.38 11.88 35.46
N GLY A 638 18.88 10.79 34.84
CA GLY A 638 18.19 9.69 35.52
C GLY A 638 16.66 9.68 35.50
N GLY A 639 16.05 9.29 34.38
CA GLY A 639 14.59 9.18 34.24
C GLY A 639 14.00 7.89 34.82
N LEU A 640 13.32 8.02 35.96
CA LEU A 640 12.19 7.20 36.41
C LEU A 640 11.18 8.16 37.08
N VAL A 641 9.92 7.75 37.21
CA VAL A 641 8.71 8.51 37.61
C VAL A 641 8.02 9.15 36.39
N GLY A 642 6.74 8.92 36.11
CA GLY A 642 5.60 8.61 36.98
C GLY A 642 4.58 9.72 36.74
N VAL A 643 3.44 9.37 36.13
CA VAL A 643 2.44 10.30 35.63
C VAL A 643 1.63 10.88 36.79
N ALA A 644 1.76 12.19 37.05
CA ALA A 644 0.85 12.92 37.92
C ALA A 644 -0.33 13.47 37.08
N VAL A 645 -1.55 13.01 37.40
CA VAL A 645 -2.80 13.45 36.78
C VAL A 645 -3.29 14.73 37.48
N TRP A 646 -3.43 15.81 36.71
CA TRP A 646 -3.94 17.11 37.16
C TRP A 646 -5.46 17.06 37.40
N LYS A 647 -5.91 17.30 38.64
CA LYS A 647 -7.33 17.30 39.08
C LYS A 647 -7.95 18.70 39.21
N GLY A 648 -7.77 19.55 38.21
CA GLY A 648 -8.35 20.91 38.18
C GLY A 648 -9.88 21.02 38.36
N PRO A 649 -10.71 20.14 37.78
CA PRO A 649 -12.17 20.31 37.84
C PRO A 649 -12.81 20.06 39.21
N ALA A 650 -12.17 19.24 40.07
CA ALA A 650 -12.75 18.83 41.34
C ALA A 650 -12.65 19.89 42.45
N LEU A 651 -11.68 20.80 42.35
CA LEU A 651 -11.51 21.91 43.31
C LEU A 651 -12.52 23.04 43.07
N LEU A 652 -12.82 23.34 41.79
CA LEU A 652 -13.81 24.36 41.44
C LEU A 652 -15.23 23.94 41.85
N ALA A 653 -15.55 22.66 41.69
CA ALA A 653 -16.84 22.10 42.10
C ALA A 653 -17.06 22.17 43.63
N LYS A 654 -16.00 21.97 44.43
CA LYS A 654 -16.07 22.06 45.91
C LYS A 654 -16.16 23.48 46.45
N LEU A 655 -15.65 24.48 45.72
CA LEU A 655 -15.77 25.89 46.12
C LEU A 655 -17.19 26.43 45.91
N ILE A 656 -17.87 25.96 44.85
CA ILE A 656 -19.25 26.33 44.52
C ILE A 656 -20.26 25.68 45.49
N THR A 657 -19.91 24.59 46.17
CA THR A 657 -20.80 23.91 47.15
C THR A 657 -20.65 24.40 48.59
N ARG A 658 -19.71 25.31 48.88
CA ARG A 658 -19.45 25.83 50.24
C ARG A 658 -19.73 27.34 50.38
N LEU A 659 -20.21 27.98 49.33
CA LEU A 659 -20.81 29.30 49.31
C LEU A 659 -22.28 29.14 48.94
#